data_AF-A0A1G4IXX6-F1
#
_entry.id   AF-A0A1G4IXX6-F1
#
_cell.length_a   1.000
_cell.length_b   1.000
_cell.length_c   1.000
_cell.angle_alpha   90.00
_cell.angle_beta   90.00
_cell.angle_gamma   90.00
#
_symmetry.space_group_name_H-M   'P 1'
#
loop_
_entity.id
_entity.type
_entity.pdbx_description
1 polymer ?
#
loop_
_entity_poly.entity_id
_entity_poly.type
_entity_poly.pdbx_seq_one_letter_code
_entity_poly.pdbx_strand_id
1 'polypeptide(L)'
;MLNFSGQTKRRNVNLGTRAARSKQDLLSQASKEREKRALARRDDESALLIQKSIRRHLSNRTLFKFLITDLNSSKAVKLTTAYGQSLFPFLEDHELVEILQKVINKGQTALNESLCRMVRALGTRSSTEDLFMAVWAAFNINCSTGTEFVSAIVDLVTSAPYAIPEKALDGLVQLIEDFGIPQDSRVVSLLGIPRKDVQKAENLQYFLLALGLKCSLEKIPINWATPYLIENLSCLFINLPVERRENYCHYIVNCLPLVDEGALKDATYFKELYTRDFVDMIMLSELEKVFSMLSTFISRAPTVDCKNTVLVGLVARPQFMVQAHKAIFISSGSSIIPRTGALLLVEMLNIYLSVASDFEIMHNTESYPLNYLLEMTDYLKLVCFKSLWDLEEESHALPDTFLKTLKKIHVRDSRLNFSPRSMDSDYWSVTDVNFVSINITKYIEDYESFYRSRVDDLEIRDEDVDGMQLFEIKRELRYEFLIEVQKSFGNRATTRQFRKLNVLSQAPFFIPFQQRVEWLYFLISLDHKRLNIDGNDISSMFAPWHANSPSSKQTATISREHLLEDAFNAYNPIGENFKSKLSVTFVSEFGPEAGIDGGGITKEFLTSVSDQGFKDEKYHLFEENEHHEIYPSASIHSSKHLKYLWFLGKVLGKCLYDHVLIDVTFADFFLKKLLNVNQMNSSFDDLASFDASLYTNLARLIKMNSSELQALGLRFEITDNESLQTVDLIPSGADTAVTKTNVLQYLLAVADYKLNRKLRLGTRSFTGGLYTIVPPHWLEMFSSIELQMLISGGGKDIDLTDLHKHTEYGDYSEQDQTIKDFWSILADFDSQDRLKFVKFVTSVPRAPLQGFRALNPLFGIRNAGSDVTRLPTASTCVNLLKLPDYQNRELLKTKLLYAITAEARFDLS
;
A
#
# COMPACT_ATOMS: atom_id res chain seq x y z
N MET A 1 -88.67 -39.73 -21.74
CA MET A 1 -88.31 -40.20 -23.09
C MET A 1 -87.61 -41.54 -22.94
N LEU A 2 -88.22 -42.60 -23.49
CA LEU A 2 -87.73 -43.98 -23.49
C LEU A 2 -86.66 -44.15 -24.58
N ASN A 3 -85.68 -45.03 -24.37
CA ASN A 3 -84.79 -45.54 -25.41
C ASN A 3 -85.35 -46.84 -26.02
N PHE A 4 -84.87 -47.16 -27.23
CA PHE A 4 -85.37 -48.19 -28.17
C PHE A 4 -85.38 -49.66 -27.69
N SER A 5 -85.17 -49.95 -26.40
CA SER A 5 -85.20 -51.30 -25.83
C SER A 5 -86.23 -51.51 -24.71
N GLY A 6 -87.16 -50.56 -24.50
CA GLY A 6 -88.35 -50.79 -23.68
C GLY A 6 -88.12 -50.96 -22.16
N GLN A 7 -86.96 -50.58 -21.61
CA GLN A 7 -86.70 -50.65 -20.16
C GLN A 7 -86.80 -49.27 -19.49
N THR A 8 -87.64 -49.18 -18.45
CA THR A 8 -87.85 -47.98 -17.63
C THR A 8 -86.78 -47.85 -16.53
N LYS A 9 -85.75 -47.03 -16.76
CA LYS A 9 -84.85 -46.60 -15.67
C LYS A 9 -85.56 -45.55 -14.80
N ARG A 10 -86.08 -45.97 -13.63
CA ARG A 10 -86.47 -45.05 -12.54
C ARG A 10 -85.25 -44.22 -12.13
N ARG A 11 -85.22 -42.93 -12.49
CA ARG A 11 -84.32 -41.96 -11.85
C ARG A 11 -84.93 -41.59 -10.50
N ASN A 12 -84.35 -42.08 -9.41
CA ASN A 12 -84.54 -41.48 -8.09
C ASN A 12 -83.96 -40.06 -8.15
N VAL A 13 -84.83 -39.07 -8.22
CA VAL A 13 -84.45 -37.66 -8.02
C VAL A 13 -84.32 -37.47 -6.52
N ASN A 14 -83.09 -37.55 -6.02
CA ASN A 14 -82.77 -37.09 -4.67
C ASN A 14 -82.88 -35.55 -4.68
N LEU A 15 -84.01 -35.03 -4.19
CA LEU A 15 -84.17 -33.62 -3.84
C LEU A 15 -83.41 -33.36 -2.53
N GLY A 16 -82.08 -33.42 -2.61
CA GLY A 16 -81.19 -33.01 -1.54
C GLY A 16 -81.29 -31.51 -1.31
N THR A 17 -81.58 -31.14 -0.08
CA THR A 17 -81.55 -29.79 0.50
C THR A 17 -80.30 -29.01 0.06
N ARG A 18 -80.46 -28.09 -0.90
CA ARG A 18 -79.42 -27.11 -1.26
C ARG A 18 -79.70 -25.80 -0.53
N ALA A 19 -78.84 -25.47 0.43
CA ALA A 19 -78.69 -24.10 0.91
C ALA A 19 -78.49 -23.15 -0.28
N ALA A 20 -79.21 -22.02 -0.29
CA ALA A 20 -79.12 -21.03 -1.34
C ALA A 20 -77.67 -20.49 -1.42
N ARG A 21 -76.94 -20.87 -2.48
CA ARG A 21 -75.60 -20.29 -2.74
C ARG A 21 -75.76 -18.81 -3.03
N SER A 22 -74.94 -17.98 -2.38
CA SER A 22 -74.88 -16.54 -2.61
C SER A 22 -74.68 -16.24 -4.10
N LYS A 23 -75.31 -15.17 -4.61
CA LYS A 23 -75.08 -14.66 -5.97
C LYS A 23 -73.59 -14.46 -6.26
N GLN A 24 -72.81 -14.12 -5.23
CA GLN A 24 -71.37 -13.90 -5.29
C GLN A 24 -70.58 -15.21 -5.51
N ASP A 25 -71.01 -16.32 -4.92
CA ASP A 25 -70.41 -17.65 -5.14
C ASP A 25 -70.70 -18.18 -6.54
N LEU A 26 -71.91 -17.95 -7.04
CA LEU A 26 -72.26 -18.29 -8.42
C LEU A 26 -71.43 -17.49 -9.44
N LEU A 27 -71.17 -16.21 -9.15
CA LEU A 27 -70.31 -15.36 -9.99
C LEU A 27 -68.83 -15.79 -9.94
N SER A 28 -68.31 -16.15 -8.76
CA SER A 28 -66.91 -16.61 -8.64
C SER A 28 -66.71 -17.96 -9.34
N GLN A 29 -67.68 -18.87 -9.22
CA GLN A 29 -67.65 -20.17 -9.89
C GLN A 29 -67.76 -20.02 -11.42
N ALA A 30 -68.63 -19.12 -11.90
CA ALA A 30 -68.71 -18.77 -13.32
C ALA A 30 -67.42 -18.11 -13.84
N SER A 31 -66.74 -17.29 -13.03
CA SER A 31 -65.45 -16.69 -13.38
C SER A 31 -64.36 -17.74 -13.55
N LYS A 32 -64.20 -18.65 -12.56
CA LYS A 32 -63.25 -19.77 -12.64
C LYS A 32 -63.53 -20.68 -13.84
N GLU A 33 -64.81 -20.91 -14.15
CA GLU A 33 -65.20 -21.71 -15.31
C GLU A 33 -64.91 -21.00 -16.65
N ARG A 34 -65.06 -19.66 -16.71
CA ARG A 34 -64.65 -18.87 -17.87
C ARG A 34 -63.14 -18.90 -18.10
N GLU A 35 -62.36 -18.80 -17.02
CA GLU A 35 -60.90 -18.89 -17.07
C GLU A 35 -60.44 -20.26 -17.56
N LYS A 36 -61.02 -21.34 -17.02
CA LYS A 36 -60.76 -22.71 -17.51
C LYS A 36 -61.08 -22.89 -18.99
N ARG A 37 -62.18 -22.30 -19.49
CA ARG A 37 -62.54 -22.30 -20.91
C ARG A 37 -61.66 -21.40 -21.77
N ALA A 38 -61.04 -20.36 -21.21
CA ALA A 38 -60.08 -19.52 -21.92
C ALA A 38 -58.74 -20.26 -22.08
N LEU A 39 -58.31 -20.98 -21.04
CA LEU A 39 -57.10 -21.81 -21.06
C LEU A 39 -57.24 -22.97 -22.06
N ALA A 40 -58.35 -23.69 -22.05
CA ALA A 40 -58.62 -24.74 -23.04
C ALA A 40 -58.65 -24.21 -24.49
N ARG A 41 -59.19 -23.00 -24.71
CA ARG A 41 -59.14 -22.36 -26.04
C ARG A 41 -57.72 -22.01 -26.48
N ARG A 42 -56.87 -21.55 -25.56
CA ARG A 42 -55.43 -21.33 -25.84
C ARG A 42 -54.71 -22.62 -26.17
N ASP A 43 -55.03 -23.72 -25.50
CA ASP A 43 -54.45 -25.04 -25.79
C ASP A 43 -54.86 -25.53 -27.19
N ASP A 44 -56.15 -25.39 -27.55
CA ASP A 44 -56.66 -25.73 -28.88
C ASP A 44 -56.05 -24.85 -29.99
N GLU A 45 -55.94 -23.53 -29.76
CA GLU A 45 -55.27 -22.61 -30.68
C GLU A 45 -53.78 -22.98 -30.87
N SER A 46 -53.10 -23.33 -29.78
CA SER A 46 -51.70 -23.79 -29.83
C SER A 46 -51.57 -25.10 -30.62
N ALA A 47 -52.48 -26.06 -30.41
CA ALA A 47 -52.50 -27.31 -31.14
C ALA A 47 -52.72 -27.11 -32.65
N LEU A 48 -53.62 -26.21 -33.05
CA LEU A 48 -53.86 -25.87 -34.46
C LEU A 48 -52.63 -25.22 -35.11
N LEU A 49 -51.94 -24.32 -34.40
CA LEU A 49 -50.70 -23.71 -34.88
C LEU A 49 -49.59 -24.73 -35.07
N ILE A 50 -49.44 -25.68 -34.14
CA ILE A 50 -48.47 -26.79 -34.24
C ILE A 50 -48.81 -27.66 -35.46
N GLN A 51 -50.07 -28.08 -35.62
CA GLN A 51 -50.49 -28.90 -36.76
C GLN A 51 -50.27 -28.21 -38.10
N LYS A 52 -50.60 -26.92 -38.21
CA LYS A 52 -50.36 -26.12 -39.42
C LYS A 52 -48.87 -26.06 -39.76
N SER A 53 -48.02 -25.88 -38.76
CA SER A 53 -46.56 -25.80 -38.92
C SER A 53 -45.97 -27.15 -39.36
N ILE A 54 -46.42 -28.27 -38.78
CA ILE A 54 -46.00 -29.63 -39.18
C ILE A 54 -46.41 -29.92 -40.62
N ARG A 55 -47.67 -29.65 -41.00
CA ARG A 55 -48.15 -29.88 -42.38
C ARG A 55 -47.34 -29.06 -43.39
N ARG A 56 -47.05 -27.79 -43.08
CA ARG A 56 -46.22 -26.93 -43.93
C ARG A 56 -44.80 -27.49 -44.06
N HIS A 57 -44.21 -27.97 -42.97
CA HIS A 57 -42.87 -28.55 -42.98
C HIS A 57 -42.80 -29.82 -43.86
N LEU A 58 -43.74 -30.74 -43.70
CA LEU A 58 -43.81 -31.97 -44.51
C LEU A 58 -44.04 -31.68 -46.00
N SER A 59 -44.89 -30.71 -46.32
CA SER A 59 -45.12 -30.26 -47.69
C SER A 59 -43.84 -29.71 -48.33
N ASN A 60 -43.14 -28.81 -47.63
CA ASN A 60 -41.87 -28.25 -48.09
C ASN A 60 -40.79 -29.33 -48.25
N ARG A 61 -40.70 -30.28 -47.31
CA ARG A 61 -39.77 -31.42 -47.41
C ARG A 61 -40.02 -32.25 -48.68
N THR A 62 -41.28 -32.52 -48.99
CA THR A 62 -41.67 -33.27 -50.19
C THR A 62 -41.30 -32.50 -51.46
N LEU A 63 -41.57 -31.18 -51.48
CA LEU A 63 -41.23 -30.31 -52.60
C LEU A 63 -39.72 -30.26 -52.86
N PHE A 64 -38.91 -30.02 -51.84
CA PHE A 64 -37.45 -29.92 -52.01
C PHE A 64 -36.84 -31.25 -52.46
N LYS A 65 -37.31 -32.40 -51.93
CA LYS A 65 -36.88 -33.71 -52.42
C LYS A 65 -37.23 -33.93 -53.89
N PHE A 66 -38.41 -33.50 -54.33
CA PHE A 66 -38.78 -33.55 -55.74
C PHE A 66 -37.87 -32.65 -56.60
N LEU A 67 -37.55 -31.43 -56.15
CA LEU A 67 -36.72 -30.49 -56.91
C LEU A 67 -35.27 -30.97 -57.14
N ILE A 68 -34.79 -31.92 -56.34
CA ILE A 68 -33.44 -32.49 -56.45
C ILE A 68 -33.41 -33.70 -57.39
N THR A 69 -34.57 -34.25 -57.78
CA THR A 69 -34.61 -35.30 -58.81
C THR A 69 -34.12 -34.74 -60.15
N ASP A 70 -33.21 -35.47 -60.81
CA ASP A 70 -32.50 -35.06 -62.03
C ASP A 70 -31.82 -33.68 -61.93
N LEU A 71 -30.95 -33.54 -60.92
CA LEU A 71 -30.20 -32.31 -60.66
C LEU A 71 -29.07 -32.11 -61.67
N ASN A 72 -29.09 -30.96 -62.37
CA ASN A 72 -28.04 -30.46 -63.25
C ASN A 72 -27.44 -29.14 -62.71
N SER A 73 -26.29 -28.71 -63.23
CA SER A 73 -25.58 -27.53 -62.71
C SER A 73 -26.38 -26.23 -62.77
N SER A 74 -27.27 -26.05 -63.77
CA SER A 74 -28.12 -24.86 -63.85
C SER A 74 -29.21 -24.85 -62.78
N LYS A 75 -29.84 -25.99 -62.51
CA LYS A 75 -30.81 -26.14 -61.42
C LYS A 75 -30.15 -25.96 -60.05
N ALA A 76 -28.96 -26.53 -59.86
CA ALA A 76 -28.20 -26.42 -58.62
C ALA A 76 -27.86 -24.97 -58.26
N VAL A 77 -27.38 -24.17 -59.22
CA VAL A 77 -27.13 -22.74 -59.03
C VAL A 77 -28.42 -21.99 -58.66
N LYS A 78 -29.52 -22.20 -59.39
CA LYS A 78 -30.80 -21.52 -59.11
C LYS A 78 -31.37 -21.87 -57.73
N LEU A 79 -31.33 -23.15 -57.35
CA LEU A 79 -31.78 -23.63 -56.05
C LEU A 79 -30.96 -23.01 -54.91
N THR A 80 -29.64 -22.99 -55.07
CA THR A 80 -28.72 -22.44 -54.07
C THR A 80 -28.88 -20.93 -53.93
N THR A 81 -29.00 -20.18 -55.04
CA THR A 81 -29.21 -18.73 -55.01
C THR A 81 -30.57 -18.35 -54.40
N ALA A 82 -31.64 -19.08 -54.75
CA ALA A 82 -33.00 -18.73 -54.31
C ALA A 82 -33.31 -19.13 -52.86
N TYR A 83 -32.87 -20.32 -52.43
CA TYR A 83 -33.28 -20.90 -51.14
C TYR A 83 -32.15 -20.93 -50.10
N GLY A 84 -30.90 -21.17 -50.52
CA GLY A 84 -29.70 -21.15 -49.66
C GLY A 84 -29.91 -21.89 -48.33
N GLN A 85 -29.77 -21.17 -47.22
CA GLN A 85 -29.99 -21.69 -45.86
C GLN A 85 -31.38 -22.31 -45.62
N SER A 86 -32.40 -21.89 -46.37
CA SER A 86 -33.78 -22.39 -46.21
C SER A 86 -33.92 -23.86 -46.59
N LEU A 87 -32.91 -24.45 -47.25
CA LEU A 87 -32.86 -25.86 -47.61
C LEU A 87 -32.52 -26.75 -46.40
N PHE A 88 -31.82 -26.21 -45.40
CA PHE A 88 -31.26 -26.97 -44.27
C PHE A 88 -32.30 -27.74 -43.46
N PRO A 89 -33.49 -27.19 -43.13
CA PRO A 89 -34.49 -27.93 -42.36
C PRO A 89 -35.15 -29.09 -43.11
N PHE A 90 -35.00 -29.15 -44.44
CA PHE A 90 -35.78 -30.05 -45.28
C PHE A 90 -34.95 -31.15 -45.96
N LEU A 91 -33.62 -30.98 -46.01
CA LEU A 91 -32.70 -31.87 -46.69
C LEU A 91 -31.59 -32.35 -45.74
N GLU A 92 -31.16 -33.60 -45.97
CA GLU A 92 -30.03 -34.19 -45.26
C GLU A 92 -28.69 -33.69 -45.83
N ASP A 93 -27.61 -33.82 -45.05
CA ASP A 93 -26.28 -33.33 -45.45
C ASP A 93 -25.77 -33.88 -46.79
N HIS A 94 -25.94 -35.18 -47.04
CA HIS A 94 -25.51 -35.81 -48.30
C HIS A 94 -26.29 -35.27 -49.52
N GLU A 95 -27.59 -34.94 -49.36
CA GLU A 95 -28.41 -34.35 -50.42
C GLU A 95 -27.93 -32.91 -50.71
N LEU A 96 -27.54 -32.16 -49.68
CA LEU A 96 -26.99 -30.80 -49.81
C LEU A 96 -25.61 -30.79 -50.45
N VAL A 97 -24.74 -31.75 -50.10
CA VAL A 97 -23.43 -31.95 -50.73
C VAL A 97 -23.58 -32.21 -52.23
N GLU A 98 -24.52 -33.08 -52.63
CA GLU A 98 -24.76 -33.36 -54.05
C GLU A 98 -25.19 -32.11 -54.83
N ILE A 99 -26.00 -31.25 -54.21
CA ILE A 99 -26.38 -29.97 -54.80
C ILE A 99 -25.15 -29.08 -55.01
N LEU A 100 -24.38 -28.87 -53.94
CA LEU A 100 -23.25 -27.95 -53.93
C LEU A 100 -22.11 -28.40 -54.86
N GLN A 101 -21.82 -29.70 -54.95
CA GLN A 101 -20.82 -30.23 -55.88
C GLN A 101 -21.16 -29.97 -57.36
N LYS A 102 -22.45 -29.81 -57.69
CA LYS A 102 -22.92 -29.49 -59.05
C LYS A 102 -23.03 -27.98 -59.31
N VAL A 103 -22.83 -27.13 -58.30
CA VAL A 103 -22.87 -25.66 -58.44
C VAL A 103 -21.63 -25.18 -59.21
N ILE A 104 -21.85 -24.53 -60.35
CA ILE A 104 -20.78 -23.87 -61.11
C ILE A 104 -20.97 -22.37 -60.98
N ASN A 105 -20.17 -21.75 -60.13
CA ASN A 105 -20.26 -20.32 -59.87
C ASN A 105 -19.57 -19.49 -60.97
N LYS A 106 -20.33 -19.09 -61.99
CA LYS A 106 -19.87 -18.23 -63.10
C LYS A 106 -19.81 -16.73 -62.76
N GLY A 107 -19.48 -16.39 -61.52
CA GLY A 107 -19.30 -15.00 -61.09
C GLY A 107 -20.60 -14.28 -60.72
N GLN A 108 -21.52 -14.97 -60.05
CA GLN A 108 -22.78 -14.36 -59.60
C GLN A 108 -22.66 -13.89 -58.15
N THR A 109 -22.70 -12.59 -57.89
CA THR A 109 -22.65 -12.01 -56.53
C THR A 109 -23.76 -12.58 -55.63
N ALA A 110 -24.99 -12.69 -56.14
CA ALA A 110 -26.13 -13.23 -55.40
C ALA A 110 -25.94 -14.69 -54.94
N LEU A 111 -25.12 -15.48 -55.65
CA LEU A 111 -24.79 -16.84 -55.23
C LEU A 111 -23.83 -16.81 -54.04
N ASN A 112 -22.77 -15.98 -54.08
CA ASN A 112 -21.87 -15.79 -52.94
C ASN A 112 -22.62 -15.24 -51.70
N GLU A 113 -23.56 -14.31 -51.85
CA GLU A 113 -24.40 -13.82 -50.75
C GLU A 113 -25.27 -14.94 -50.15
N SER A 114 -25.82 -15.82 -50.99
CA SER A 114 -26.58 -16.98 -50.53
C SER A 114 -25.70 -18.00 -49.82
N LEU A 115 -24.47 -18.22 -50.29
CA LEU A 115 -23.48 -19.05 -49.62
C LEU A 115 -23.06 -18.45 -48.27
N CYS A 116 -22.90 -17.13 -48.15
CA CYS A 116 -22.67 -16.47 -46.86
C CYS A 116 -23.82 -16.73 -45.88
N ARG A 117 -25.08 -16.72 -46.34
CA ARG A 117 -26.24 -17.12 -45.51
C ARG A 117 -26.16 -18.59 -45.09
N MET A 118 -25.70 -19.49 -45.97
CA MET A 118 -25.47 -20.90 -45.61
C MET A 118 -24.36 -21.06 -44.57
N VAL A 119 -23.26 -20.31 -44.67
CA VAL A 119 -22.17 -20.29 -43.67
C VAL A 119 -22.71 -19.90 -42.28
N ARG A 120 -23.55 -18.85 -42.19
CA ARG A 120 -24.22 -18.49 -40.92
C ARG A 120 -25.07 -19.62 -40.37
N ALA A 121 -25.85 -20.26 -41.23
CA ALA A 121 -26.74 -21.34 -40.83
C ALA A 121 -25.99 -22.58 -40.32
N LEU A 122 -24.80 -22.87 -40.87
CA LEU A 122 -23.93 -23.92 -40.36
C LEU A 122 -23.56 -23.66 -38.89
N GLY A 123 -23.36 -22.41 -38.46
CA GLY A 123 -23.13 -22.10 -37.04
C GLY A 123 -24.26 -22.53 -36.11
N THR A 124 -25.50 -22.61 -36.59
CA THR A 124 -26.66 -22.97 -35.75
C THR A 124 -27.02 -24.47 -35.76
N ARG A 125 -26.38 -25.28 -36.62
CA ARG A 125 -26.64 -26.73 -36.70
C ARG A 125 -25.36 -27.55 -36.85
N SER A 126 -25.26 -28.67 -36.14
CA SER A 126 -24.19 -29.64 -36.37
C SER A 126 -24.30 -30.23 -37.78
N SER A 127 -23.18 -30.26 -38.51
CA SER A 127 -23.11 -30.72 -39.91
C SER A 127 -21.83 -31.54 -40.15
N THR A 128 -21.86 -32.39 -41.17
CA THR A 128 -20.73 -33.22 -41.63
C THR A 128 -19.60 -32.37 -42.23
N GLU A 129 -18.36 -32.84 -42.10
CA GLU A 129 -17.17 -32.23 -42.70
C GLU A 129 -17.32 -32.05 -44.23
N ASP A 130 -17.96 -33.00 -44.91
CA ASP A 130 -18.17 -32.94 -46.36
C ASP A 130 -19.10 -31.79 -46.79
N LEU A 131 -20.17 -31.51 -46.03
CA LEU A 131 -21.10 -30.41 -46.34
C LEU A 131 -20.39 -29.06 -46.25
N PHE A 132 -19.67 -28.91 -45.16
CA PHE A 132 -18.73 -27.85 -44.90
C PHE A 132 -17.81 -27.63 -46.13
N MET A 133 -17.07 -28.66 -46.54
CA MET A 133 -16.14 -28.59 -47.69
C MET A 133 -16.83 -28.24 -49.01
N ALA A 134 -18.03 -28.78 -49.24
CA ALA A 134 -18.82 -28.46 -50.42
C ALA A 134 -19.28 -27.00 -50.45
N VAL A 135 -19.57 -26.38 -49.29
CA VAL A 135 -19.92 -24.96 -49.21
C VAL A 135 -18.73 -24.08 -49.57
N TRP A 136 -17.53 -24.33 -49.03
CA TRP A 136 -16.34 -23.53 -49.37
C TRP A 136 -15.98 -23.62 -50.84
N ALA A 137 -16.03 -24.83 -51.42
CA ALA A 137 -15.73 -25.07 -52.84
C ALA A 137 -16.72 -24.37 -53.81
N ALA A 138 -17.93 -24.04 -53.36
CA ALA A 138 -18.95 -23.38 -54.19
C ALA A 138 -18.75 -21.86 -54.34
N PHE A 139 -17.88 -21.24 -53.52
CA PHE A 139 -17.56 -19.82 -53.62
C PHE A 139 -16.76 -19.51 -54.89
N ASN A 140 -17.00 -18.34 -55.49
CA ASN A 140 -16.14 -17.80 -56.54
C ASN A 140 -15.31 -16.64 -55.97
N ILE A 141 -14.00 -16.84 -55.98
CA ILE A 141 -12.97 -15.93 -55.43
C ILE A 141 -12.96 -14.58 -56.17
N ASN A 142 -13.30 -14.55 -57.45
CA ASN A 142 -13.29 -13.33 -58.27
C ASN A 142 -14.50 -12.41 -58.04
N CYS A 143 -15.45 -12.81 -57.18
CA CYS A 143 -16.65 -12.02 -56.87
C CYS A 143 -16.66 -11.57 -55.40
N SER A 144 -16.51 -10.27 -55.18
CA SER A 144 -16.44 -9.68 -53.84
C SER A 144 -17.81 -9.66 -53.13
N THR A 145 -17.88 -10.37 -52.00
CA THR A 145 -18.89 -10.20 -50.94
C THR A 145 -18.24 -9.76 -49.63
N GLY A 146 -17.10 -9.07 -49.74
CA GLY A 146 -16.04 -9.03 -48.73
C GLY A 146 -16.45 -8.80 -47.27
N THR A 147 -17.38 -7.89 -47.00
CA THR A 147 -17.86 -7.59 -45.64
C THR A 147 -18.88 -8.61 -45.14
N GLU A 148 -19.81 -9.04 -46.00
CA GLU A 148 -20.81 -10.06 -45.66
C GLU A 148 -20.19 -11.42 -45.42
N PHE A 149 -19.13 -11.77 -46.15
CA PHE A 149 -18.38 -13.01 -45.98
C PHE A 149 -17.69 -13.05 -44.61
N VAL A 150 -16.99 -11.97 -44.23
CA VAL A 150 -16.35 -11.86 -42.91
C VAL A 150 -17.38 -11.92 -41.79
N SER A 151 -18.51 -11.20 -41.92
CA SER A 151 -19.61 -11.30 -40.95
C SER A 151 -20.15 -12.73 -40.83
N ALA A 152 -20.31 -13.45 -41.94
CA ALA A 152 -20.79 -14.83 -41.90
C ALA A 152 -19.81 -15.78 -41.19
N ILE A 153 -18.50 -15.56 -41.34
CA ILE A 153 -17.47 -16.32 -40.62
C ILE A 153 -17.52 -16.03 -39.12
N VAL A 154 -17.64 -14.76 -38.73
CA VAL A 154 -17.79 -14.37 -37.33
C VAL A 154 -19.02 -15.06 -36.73
N ASP A 155 -20.16 -15.05 -37.43
CA ASP A 155 -21.38 -15.72 -36.99
C ASP A 155 -21.18 -17.25 -36.87
N LEU A 156 -20.49 -17.89 -37.82
CA LEU A 156 -20.19 -19.33 -37.78
C LEU A 156 -19.36 -19.69 -36.54
N VAL A 157 -18.26 -18.98 -36.31
CA VAL A 157 -17.33 -19.27 -35.21
C VAL A 157 -17.95 -18.96 -33.85
N THR A 158 -18.77 -17.91 -33.75
CA THR A 158 -19.41 -17.49 -32.49
C THR A 158 -20.62 -18.36 -32.11
N SER A 159 -21.49 -18.66 -33.08
CA SER A 159 -22.78 -19.31 -32.79
C SER A 159 -22.72 -20.84 -32.64
N ALA A 160 -21.68 -21.50 -33.13
CA ALA A 160 -21.55 -22.96 -33.12
C ALA A 160 -21.47 -23.56 -31.69
N PRO A 161 -22.50 -24.31 -31.22
CA PRO A 161 -22.46 -25.00 -29.93
C PRO A 161 -21.62 -26.30 -29.96
N TYR A 162 -21.13 -26.70 -31.13
CA TYR A 162 -20.43 -27.97 -31.38
C TYR A 162 -18.99 -27.72 -31.87
N ALA A 163 -18.12 -28.73 -31.82
CA ALA A 163 -16.78 -28.61 -32.39
C ALA A 163 -16.84 -28.66 -33.91
N ILE A 164 -16.38 -27.61 -34.58
CA ILE A 164 -16.22 -27.60 -36.04
C ILE A 164 -15.01 -28.47 -36.38
N PRO A 165 -15.07 -29.38 -37.37
CA PRO A 165 -13.92 -30.21 -37.73
C PRO A 165 -12.70 -29.35 -38.11
N GLU A 166 -11.50 -29.74 -37.70
CA GLU A 166 -10.28 -28.95 -37.92
C GLU A 166 -10.00 -28.71 -39.42
N LYS A 167 -10.14 -29.74 -40.25
CA LYS A 167 -10.01 -29.63 -41.72
C LYS A 167 -10.98 -28.63 -42.33
N ALA A 168 -12.16 -28.52 -41.75
CA ALA A 168 -13.18 -27.57 -42.16
C ALA A 168 -12.78 -26.12 -41.84
N LEU A 169 -12.17 -25.89 -40.67
CA LEU A 169 -11.60 -24.59 -40.30
C LEU A 169 -10.36 -24.26 -41.15
N ASP A 170 -9.49 -25.23 -41.44
CA ASP A 170 -8.33 -25.06 -42.33
C ASP A 170 -8.77 -24.70 -43.76
N GLY A 171 -9.77 -25.42 -44.28
CA GLY A 171 -10.37 -25.13 -45.59
C GLY A 171 -11.00 -23.74 -45.63
N LEU A 172 -11.65 -23.31 -44.55
CA LEU A 172 -12.17 -21.96 -44.41
C LEU A 172 -11.04 -20.91 -44.40
N VAL A 173 -9.95 -21.15 -43.68
CA VAL A 173 -8.79 -20.25 -43.64
C VAL A 173 -8.11 -20.16 -45.01
N GLN A 174 -8.00 -21.27 -45.75
CA GLN A 174 -7.52 -21.25 -47.12
C GLN A 174 -8.42 -20.41 -48.02
N LEU A 175 -9.74 -20.53 -47.89
CA LEU A 175 -10.68 -19.68 -48.62
C LEU A 175 -10.52 -18.20 -48.27
N ILE A 176 -10.30 -17.87 -46.99
CA ILE A 176 -10.02 -16.50 -46.54
C ILE A 176 -8.73 -15.97 -47.20
N GLU A 177 -7.68 -16.79 -47.28
CA GLU A 177 -6.43 -16.49 -47.97
C GLU A 177 -6.64 -16.25 -49.47
N ASP A 178 -7.42 -17.10 -50.14
CA ASP A 178 -7.73 -16.98 -51.56
C ASP A 178 -8.48 -15.67 -51.87
N PHE A 179 -9.33 -15.19 -50.95
CA PHE A 179 -9.97 -13.86 -51.03
C PHE A 179 -9.03 -12.68 -50.70
N GLY A 180 -7.76 -12.94 -50.39
CA GLY A 180 -6.75 -11.93 -50.05
C GLY A 180 -6.98 -11.21 -48.72
N ILE A 181 -7.86 -11.74 -47.85
CA ILE A 181 -8.26 -11.10 -46.59
C ILE A 181 -7.13 -11.00 -45.57
N PRO A 182 -6.17 -11.95 -45.43
CA PRO A 182 -5.10 -11.85 -44.44
C PRO A 182 -4.16 -10.63 -44.59
N GLN A 183 -4.25 -9.92 -45.71
CA GLN A 183 -3.51 -8.70 -46.02
C GLN A 183 -4.40 -7.44 -46.06
N ASP A 184 -5.68 -7.57 -45.71
CA ASP A 184 -6.71 -6.54 -45.76
C ASP A 184 -7.11 -6.12 -44.32
N SER A 185 -7.55 -4.88 -44.15
CA SER A 185 -8.05 -4.38 -42.86
C SER A 185 -9.23 -5.20 -42.31
N ARG A 186 -10.02 -5.83 -43.18
CA ARG A 186 -11.13 -6.74 -42.82
C ARG A 186 -10.72 -7.91 -41.91
N VAL A 187 -9.46 -8.33 -41.91
CA VAL A 187 -8.95 -9.39 -41.03
C VAL A 187 -9.06 -9.04 -39.54
N VAL A 188 -9.07 -7.74 -39.20
CA VAL A 188 -9.22 -7.27 -37.82
C VAL A 188 -10.53 -7.74 -37.21
N SER A 189 -11.62 -7.79 -37.98
CA SER A 189 -12.91 -8.30 -37.48
C SER A 189 -12.88 -9.79 -37.15
N LEU A 190 -12.03 -10.56 -37.85
CA LEU A 190 -11.83 -11.99 -37.58
C LEU A 190 -10.90 -12.22 -36.38
N LEU A 191 -9.84 -11.44 -36.27
CA LEU A 191 -8.90 -11.51 -35.14
C LEU A 191 -9.49 -10.87 -33.87
N GLY A 192 -10.47 -9.98 -34.00
CA GLY A 192 -11.12 -9.26 -32.89
C GLY A 192 -12.39 -9.91 -32.35
N ILE A 193 -12.67 -11.19 -32.66
CA ILE A 193 -13.87 -11.89 -32.18
C ILE A 193 -13.82 -11.98 -30.63
N PRO A 194 -14.84 -11.44 -29.92
CA PRO A 194 -14.89 -11.52 -28.47
C PRO A 194 -15.11 -12.97 -28.01
N ARG A 195 -14.20 -13.49 -27.17
CA ARG A 195 -14.28 -14.86 -26.64
C ARG A 195 -15.58 -15.15 -25.87
N LYS A 196 -16.15 -14.13 -25.23
CA LYS A 196 -17.42 -14.20 -24.49
C LYS A 196 -18.64 -14.49 -25.38
N ASP A 197 -18.56 -14.11 -26.66
CA ASP A 197 -19.65 -14.29 -27.63
C ASP A 197 -19.59 -15.66 -28.30
N VAL A 198 -18.54 -16.45 -28.02
CA VAL A 198 -18.30 -17.76 -28.62
C VAL A 198 -18.90 -18.86 -27.73
N GLN A 199 -19.80 -19.68 -28.30
CA GLN A 199 -20.39 -20.80 -27.55
C GLN A 199 -19.38 -21.91 -27.23
N LYS A 200 -18.39 -22.13 -28.10
CA LYS A 200 -17.34 -23.13 -27.90
C LYS A 200 -15.94 -22.58 -28.19
N ALA A 201 -15.16 -22.35 -27.13
CA ALA A 201 -13.86 -21.68 -27.20
C ALA A 201 -12.82 -22.37 -28.10
N GLU A 202 -12.85 -23.71 -28.19
CA GLU A 202 -11.97 -24.51 -29.05
C GLU A 202 -12.04 -24.07 -30.52
N ASN A 203 -13.26 -23.80 -31.04
CA ASN A 203 -13.45 -23.40 -32.43
C ASN A 203 -12.71 -22.10 -32.75
N LEU A 204 -12.82 -21.11 -31.87
CA LEU A 204 -12.13 -19.84 -32.04
C LEU A 204 -10.61 -20.02 -31.92
N GLN A 205 -10.13 -20.82 -30.97
CA GLN A 205 -8.69 -21.05 -30.79
C GLN A 205 -8.06 -21.70 -32.03
N TYR A 206 -8.62 -22.79 -32.53
CA TYR A 206 -8.12 -23.45 -33.75
C TYR A 206 -8.19 -22.52 -34.97
N PHE A 207 -9.32 -21.84 -35.16
CA PHE A 207 -9.49 -20.89 -36.25
C PHE A 207 -8.45 -19.77 -36.23
N LEU A 208 -8.22 -19.15 -35.06
CA LEU A 208 -7.22 -18.10 -34.91
C LEU A 208 -5.82 -18.62 -35.22
N LEU A 209 -5.43 -19.80 -34.72
CA LEU A 209 -4.10 -20.37 -34.95
C LEU A 209 -3.83 -20.60 -36.44
N ALA A 210 -4.79 -21.19 -37.15
CA ALA A 210 -4.70 -21.40 -38.60
C ALA A 210 -4.60 -20.05 -39.34
N LEU A 211 -5.43 -19.07 -38.98
CA LEU A 211 -5.43 -17.74 -39.60
C LEU A 211 -4.14 -16.95 -39.32
N GLY A 212 -3.63 -17.01 -38.09
CA GLY A 212 -2.40 -16.32 -37.67
C GLY A 212 -1.16 -16.77 -38.43
N LEU A 213 -1.12 -18.03 -38.87
CA LEU A 213 -0.06 -18.54 -39.76
C LEU A 213 -0.10 -17.94 -41.18
N LYS A 214 -1.17 -17.23 -41.56
CA LYS A 214 -1.33 -16.60 -42.87
C LYS A 214 -1.34 -15.07 -42.83
N CYS A 215 -1.50 -14.47 -41.64
CA CYS A 215 -1.58 -13.01 -41.48
C CYS A 215 -0.25 -12.30 -41.70
N SER A 216 -0.31 -11.14 -42.37
CA SER A 216 0.81 -10.18 -42.47
C SER A 216 0.49 -8.92 -41.67
N LEU A 217 0.95 -8.86 -40.43
CA LEU A 217 0.59 -7.80 -39.47
C LEU A 217 1.01 -6.38 -39.91
N GLU A 218 2.06 -6.26 -40.72
CA GLU A 218 2.56 -4.97 -41.24
C GLU A 218 1.52 -4.18 -42.06
N LYS A 219 0.52 -4.87 -42.63
CA LYS A 219 -0.52 -4.28 -43.46
C LYS A 219 -1.80 -3.94 -42.70
N ILE A 220 -1.87 -4.26 -41.41
CA ILE A 220 -3.07 -4.08 -40.59
C ILE A 220 -3.03 -2.69 -39.91
N PRO A 221 -4.08 -1.86 -40.07
CA PRO A 221 -4.14 -0.56 -39.42
C PRO A 221 -4.21 -0.68 -37.89
N ILE A 222 -3.29 -0.02 -37.19
CA ILE A 222 -3.21 -0.06 -35.72
C ILE A 222 -4.40 0.65 -35.06
N ASN A 223 -5.03 1.63 -35.74
CA ASN A 223 -6.17 2.42 -35.27
C ASN A 223 -7.45 1.61 -34.98
N TRP A 224 -7.51 0.33 -35.35
CA TRP A 224 -8.62 -0.57 -35.06
C TRP A 224 -8.35 -1.50 -33.86
N ALA A 225 -7.34 -1.16 -33.04
CA ALA A 225 -7.03 -1.88 -31.82
C ALA A 225 -8.25 -1.92 -30.88
N THR A 226 -8.60 -3.13 -30.46
CA THR A 226 -9.63 -3.38 -29.43
C THR A 226 -9.06 -4.33 -28.38
N PRO A 227 -9.62 -4.35 -27.15
CA PRO A 227 -9.18 -5.30 -26.12
C PRO A 227 -9.25 -6.77 -26.60
N TYR A 228 -10.29 -7.12 -27.36
CA TYR A 228 -10.46 -8.48 -27.90
C TYR A 228 -9.41 -8.83 -28.96
N LEU A 229 -9.05 -7.86 -29.81
CA LEU A 229 -7.95 -8.04 -30.76
C LEU A 229 -6.63 -8.33 -30.03
N ILE A 230 -6.29 -7.53 -29.02
CA ILE A 230 -5.06 -7.70 -28.25
C ILE A 230 -5.06 -9.05 -27.53
N GLU A 231 -6.17 -9.46 -26.91
CA GLU A 231 -6.30 -10.75 -26.25
C GLU A 231 -6.09 -11.93 -27.22
N ASN A 232 -6.68 -11.87 -28.41
CA ASN A 232 -6.52 -12.91 -29.42
C ASN A 232 -5.12 -12.92 -30.03
N LEU A 233 -4.50 -11.76 -30.27
CA LEU A 233 -3.10 -11.66 -30.68
C LEU A 233 -2.15 -12.21 -29.59
N SER A 234 -2.48 -12.01 -28.32
CA SER A 234 -1.72 -12.58 -27.19
C SER A 234 -1.77 -14.10 -27.22
N CYS A 235 -2.96 -14.68 -27.45
CA CYS A 235 -3.13 -16.11 -27.64
C CYS A 235 -2.29 -16.64 -28.82
N LEU A 236 -2.23 -15.89 -29.93
CA LEU A 236 -1.40 -16.24 -31.08
C LEU A 236 0.09 -16.18 -30.75
N PHE A 237 0.55 -15.14 -30.07
CA PHE A 237 1.95 -15.01 -29.65
C PHE A 237 2.42 -16.25 -28.86
N ILE A 238 1.60 -16.74 -27.92
CA ILE A 238 1.95 -17.86 -27.04
C ILE A 238 2.08 -19.17 -27.82
N ASN A 239 1.22 -19.39 -28.81
CA ASN A 239 1.08 -20.67 -29.51
C ASN A 239 1.80 -20.74 -30.87
N LEU A 240 2.17 -19.61 -31.46
CA LEU A 240 2.88 -19.57 -32.74
C LEU A 240 4.38 -19.89 -32.60
N PRO A 241 5.06 -20.33 -33.68
CA PRO A 241 6.51 -20.53 -33.70
C PRO A 241 7.30 -19.25 -33.41
N VAL A 242 8.47 -19.39 -32.76
CA VAL A 242 9.31 -18.27 -32.29
C VAL A 242 9.64 -17.27 -33.39
N GLU A 243 9.92 -17.74 -34.61
CA GLU A 243 10.26 -16.91 -35.79
C GLU A 243 9.19 -15.86 -36.14
N ARG A 244 7.94 -16.07 -35.72
CA ARG A 244 6.84 -15.12 -35.98
C ARG A 244 6.50 -14.25 -34.77
N ARG A 245 6.92 -14.64 -33.57
CA ARG A 245 6.52 -13.99 -32.32
C ARG A 245 6.97 -12.53 -32.24
N GLU A 246 8.12 -12.19 -32.82
CA GLU A 246 8.64 -10.82 -32.84
C GLU A 246 7.66 -9.84 -33.50
N ASN A 247 7.13 -10.19 -34.69
CA ASN A 247 6.15 -9.35 -35.40
C ASN A 247 4.86 -9.16 -34.59
N TYR A 248 4.39 -10.22 -33.92
CA TYR A 248 3.23 -10.15 -33.03
C TYR A 248 3.52 -9.31 -31.78
N CYS A 249 4.71 -9.43 -31.20
CA CYS A 249 5.16 -8.64 -30.05
C CYS A 249 5.11 -7.14 -30.37
N HIS A 250 5.75 -6.71 -31.47
CA HIS A 250 5.75 -5.31 -31.88
C HIS A 250 4.35 -4.79 -32.17
N TYR A 251 3.53 -5.56 -32.87
CA TYR A 251 2.16 -5.16 -33.19
C TYR A 251 1.30 -5.01 -31.92
N ILE A 252 1.36 -5.98 -31.00
CA ILE A 252 0.64 -5.92 -29.71
C ILE A 252 1.04 -4.66 -28.94
N VAL A 253 2.33 -4.40 -28.77
CA VAL A 253 2.80 -3.24 -28.00
C VAL A 253 2.37 -1.92 -28.65
N ASN A 254 2.40 -1.82 -29.98
CA ASN A 254 1.93 -0.63 -30.70
C ASN A 254 0.41 -0.42 -30.62
N CYS A 255 -0.37 -1.47 -30.37
CA CYS A 255 -1.81 -1.36 -30.13
C CYS A 255 -2.16 -0.87 -28.72
N LEU A 256 -1.32 -1.10 -27.71
CA LEU A 256 -1.64 -0.80 -26.32
C LEU A 256 -1.98 0.68 -26.02
N PRO A 257 -1.29 1.69 -26.62
CA PRO A 257 -1.64 3.10 -26.37
C PRO A 257 -3.06 3.46 -26.78
N LEU A 258 -3.67 2.71 -27.71
CA LEU A 258 -4.98 3.02 -28.30
C LEU A 258 -6.16 2.42 -27.54
N VAL A 259 -5.89 1.54 -26.58
CA VAL A 259 -6.92 0.92 -25.75
C VAL A 259 -7.09 1.75 -24.47
N ASP A 260 -8.23 1.70 -23.81
CA ASP A 260 -8.40 2.38 -22.52
C ASP A 260 -7.65 1.66 -21.39
N GLU A 261 -7.25 2.41 -20.37
CA GLU A 261 -6.68 1.83 -19.15
C GLU A 261 -7.69 0.90 -18.46
N GLY A 262 -7.24 -0.29 -18.05
CA GLY A 262 -8.09 -1.29 -17.39
C GLY A 262 -8.94 -2.17 -18.33
N ALA A 263 -9.02 -1.86 -19.63
CA ALA A 263 -9.81 -2.66 -20.57
C ALA A 263 -9.31 -4.11 -20.77
N LEU A 264 -8.05 -4.39 -20.37
CA LEU A 264 -7.41 -5.70 -20.43
C LEU A 264 -7.33 -6.40 -19.06
N LYS A 265 -8.05 -5.91 -18.04
CA LYS A 265 -7.96 -6.47 -16.68
C LYS A 265 -8.40 -7.94 -16.58
N ASP A 266 -9.40 -8.32 -17.36
CA ASP A 266 -9.95 -9.69 -17.39
C ASP A 266 -9.38 -10.54 -18.54
N ALA A 267 -8.34 -10.05 -19.22
CA ALA A 267 -7.72 -10.70 -20.36
C ALA A 267 -6.84 -11.87 -19.90
N THR A 268 -7.14 -13.08 -20.36
CA THR A 268 -6.50 -14.33 -19.94
C THR A 268 -5.12 -14.51 -20.57
N TYR A 269 -5.02 -14.43 -21.90
CA TYR A 269 -3.78 -14.65 -22.63
C TYR A 269 -2.86 -13.43 -22.55
N PHE A 270 -3.42 -12.21 -22.50
CA PHE A 270 -2.61 -11.01 -22.32
C PHE A 270 -1.85 -11.02 -20.99
N LYS A 271 -2.44 -11.60 -19.93
CA LYS A 271 -1.76 -11.82 -18.64
C LYS A 271 -0.53 -12.72 -18.77
N GLU A 272 -0.58 -13.72 -19.65
CA GLU A 272 0.54 -14.64 -19.89
C GLU A 272 1.71 -14.01 -20.66
N LEU A 273 1.54 -12.80 -21.22
CA LEU A 273 2.64 -12.06 -21.86
C LEU A 273 3.63 -11.44 -20.86
N TYR A 274 3.30 -11.38 -19.56
CA TYR A 274 4.19 -10.79 -18.54
C TYR A 274 5.27 -11.79 -18.11
N THR A 275 5.97 -12.34 -19.10
CA THR A 275 7.04 -13.32 -18.98
C THR A 275 8.35 -12.71 -19.48
N ARG A 276 9.46 -13.37 -19.13
CA ARG A 276 10.79 -12.95 -19.58
C ARG A 276 10.89 -12.93 -21.11
N ASP A 277 10.32 -13.92 -21.79
CA ASP A 277 10.42 -14.10 -23.24
C ASP A 277 9.82 -12.92 -24.02
N PHE A 278 8.62 -12.45 -23.63
CA PHE A 278 7.99 -11.30 -24.29
C PHE A 278 8.79 -10.01 -24.05
N VAL A 279 9.28 -9.80 -22.82
CA VAL A 279 10.12 -8.65 -22.47
C VAL A 279 11.42 -8.70 -23.26
N ASP A 280 12.07 -9.86 -23.39
CA ASP A 280 13.27 -10.03 -24.20
C ASP A 280 13.03 -9.68 -25.68
N MET A 281 11.85 -9.97 -26.23
CA MET A 281 11.50 -9.55 -27.60
C MET A 281 11.28 -8.04 -27.74
N ILE A 282 10.67 -7.38 -26.75
CA ILE A 282 10.61 -5.89 -26.74
C ILE A 282 12.02 -5.29 -26.77
N MET A 283 12.95 -5.91 -26.03
CA MET A 283 14.34 -5.44 -25.90
C MET A 283 15.16 -5.59 -27.19
N LEU A 284 14.71 -6.34 -28.19
CA LEU A 284 15.37 -6.43 -29.50
C LEU A 284 15.21 -5.16 -30.35
N SER A 285 14.27 -4.28 -29.98
CA SER A 285 14.06 -2.98 -30.63
C SER A 285 15.19 -1.98 -30.38
N GLU A 286 15.19 -0.90 -31.16
CA GLU A 286 16.03 0.27 -30.92
C GLU A 286 15.84 0.81 -29.50
N LEU A 287 16.95 1.09 -28.80
CA LEU A 287 16.98 1.44 -27.38
C LEU A 287 16.10 2.66 -27.04
N GLU A 288 15.94 3.61 -27.96
CA GLU A 288 15.06 4.79 -27.82
C GLU A 288 13.57 4.41 -27.71
N LYS A 289 13.15 3.34 -28.41
CA LYS A 289 11.76 2.86 -28.41
C LYS A 289 11.48 1.90 -27.26
N VAL A 290 12.50 1.15 -26.82
CA VAL A 290 12.39 0.14 -25.75
C VAL A 290 11.77 0.72 -24.48
N PHE A 291 12.24 1.86 -24.00
CA PHE A 291 11.71 2.45 -22.75
C PHE A 291 10.24 2.88 -22.88
N SER A 292 9.86 3.47 -24.01
CA SER A 292 8.46 3.84 -24.28
C SER A 292 7.58 2.60 -24.36
N MET A 293 8.02 1.58 -25.10
CA MET A 293 7.32 0.31 -25.27
C MET A 293 7.10 -0.41 -23.93
N LEU A 294 8.14 -0.50 -23.10
CA LEU A 294 8.06 -1.10 -21.77
C LEU A 294 7.16 -0.29 -20.84
N SER A 295 7.26 1.05 -20.87
CA SER A 295 6.41 1.91 -20.05
C SER A 295 4.93 1.73 -20.40
N THR A 296 4.58 1.67 -21.68
CA THR A 296 3.20 1.39 -22.12
C THR A 296 2.77 -0.03 -21.77
N PHE A 297 3.64 -1.02 -21.97
CA PHE A 297 3.32 -2.41 -21.63
C PHE A 297 3.03 -2.57 -20.14
N ILE A 298 3.89 -2.04 -19.27
CA ILE A 298 3.77 -2.11 -17.82
C ILE A 298 2.55 -1.32 -17.31
N SER A 299 2.23 -0.17 -17.91
CA SER A 299 1.03 0.60 -17.51
C SER A 299 -0.27 -0.14 -17.82
N ARG A 300 -0.27 -1.11 -18.75
CA ARG A 300 -1.42 -1.93 -19.10
C ARG A 300 -1.49 -3.28 -18.39
N ALA A 301 -0.67 -3.50 -17.37
CA ALA A 301 -0.67 -4.72 -16.58
C ALA A 301 -2.07 -5.09 -16.04
N PRO A 302 -2.59 -6.30 -16.31
CA PRO A 302 -3.88 -6.75 -15.78
C PRO A 302 -3.91 -6.83 -14.25
N THR A 303 -2.78 -7.20 -13.64
CA THR A 303 -2.61 -7.28 -12.19
C THR A 303 -1.29 -6.64 -11.74
N VAL A 304 -1.23 -6.24 -10.47
CA VAL A 304 -0.01 -5.69 -9.86
C VAL A 304 1.13 -6.71 -9.88
N ASP A 305 0.84 -8.01 -9.73
CA ASP A 305 1.84 -9.07 -9.79
C ASP A 305 2.51 -9.17 -11.16
N CYS A 306 1.74 -9.01 -12.25
CA CYS A 306 2.27 -9.02 -13.61
C CYS A 306 3.27 -7.87 -13.81
N LYS A 307 2.88 -6.67 -13.38
CA LYS A 307 3.73 -5.49 -13.37
C LYS A 307 5.01 -5.70 -12.56
N ASN A 308 4.89 -6.17 -11.33
CA ASN A 308 6.04 -6.40 -10.45
C ASN A 308 6.99 -7.47 -11.01
N THR A 309 6.46 -8.53 -11.64
CA THR A 309 7.27 -9.58 -12.26
C THR A 309 8.19 -9.01 -13.34
N VAL A 310 7.64 -8.16 -14.23
CA VAL A 310 8.43 -7.49 -15.27
C VAL A 310 9.44 -6.52 -14.65
N LEU A 311 9.03 -5.68 -13.70
CA LEU A 311 9.91 -4.71 -13.05
C LEU A 311 11.08 -5.37 -12.31
N VAL A 312 10.83 -6.46 -11.57
CA VAL A 312 11.89 -7.25 -10.92
C VAL A 312 12.85 -7.83 -11.97
N GLY A 313 12.31 -8.36 -13.07
CA GLY A 313 13.10 -8.85 -14.19
C GLY A 313 13.98 -7.78 -14.85
N LEU A 314 13.50 -6.53 -14.94
CA LEU A 314 14.25 -5.39 -15.47
C LEU A 314 15.33 -4.90 -14.49
N VAL A 315 15.02 -4.82 -13.19
CA VAL A 315 15.99 -4.42 -12.15
C VAL A 315 17.13 -5.43 -12.04
N ALA A 316 16.85 -6.71 -12.22
CA ALA A 316 17.87 -7.77 -12.20
C ALA A 316 18.82 -7.75 -13.42
N ARG A 317 18.50 -6.98 -14.49
CA ARG A 317 19.36 -6.89 -15.67
C ARG A 317 20.55 -5.97 -15.42
N PRO A 318 21.79 -6.41 -15.72
CA PRO A 318 22.96 -5.56 -15.60
C PRO A 318 22.82 -4.27 -16.41
N GLN A 319 23.20 -3.13 -15.82
CA GLN A 319 23.25 -1.80 -16.47
C GLN A 319 21.92 -1.24 -16.98
N PHE A 320 20.80 -1.96 -16.91
CA PHE A 320 19.52 -1.48 -17.48
C PHE A 320 18.99 -0.23 -16.77
N MET A 321 19.06 -0.21 -15.43
CA MET A 321 18.74 0.96 -14.62
C MET A 321 19.63 2.17 -14.95
N VAL A 322 20.93 1.95 -15.15
CA VAL A 322 21.89 2.98 -15.59
C VAL A 322 21.53 3.52 -16.97
N GLN A 323 21.18 2.64 -17.92
CA GLN A 323 20.77 3.05 -19.26
C GLN A 323 19.47 3.86 -19.23
N ALA A 324 18.47 3.42 -18.46
CA ALA A 324 17.22 4.15 -18.27
C ALA A 324 17.47 5.55 -17.69
N HIS A 325 18.33 5.65 -16.67
CA HIS A 325 18.72 6.93 -16.06
C HIS A 325 19.38 7.87 -17.06
N LYS A 326 20.38 7.38 -17.80
CA LYS A 326 21.06 8.18 -18.83
C LYS A 326 20.09 8.62 -19.93
N ALA A 327 19.19 7.73 -20.35
CA ALA A 327 18.18 8.04 -21.36
C ALA A 327 17.16 9.09 -20.91
N ILE A 328 17.04 9.37 -19.60
CA ILE A 328 16.18 10.42 -19.06
C ILE A 328 16.98 11.70 -18.78
N PHE A 329 18.11 11.61 -18.09
CA PHE A 329 18.82 12.79 -17.58
C PHE A 329 19.85 13.36 -18.57
N ILE A 330 20.47 12.54 -19.43
CA ILE A 330 21.48 13.01 -20.40
C ILE A 330 20.84 13.48 -21.71
N SER A 331 19.82 12.76 -22.20
CA SER A 331 19.13 13.07 -23.46
C SER A 331 18.28 14.35 -23.39
N SER A 332 17.83 14.73 -22.20
CA SER A 332 16.82 15.79 -22.03
C SER A 332 17.31 17.18 -22.43
N GLY A 333 18.62 17.48 -22.35
CA GLY A 333 19.23 18.78 -22.74
C GLY A 333 18.60 20.05 -22.13
N SER A 334 17.55 19.90 -21.33
CA SER A 334 16.61 20.89 -20.85
C SER A 334 16.43 20.68 -19.35
N SER A 335 16.19 21.77 -18.64
CA SER A 335 16.10 21.77 -17.18
C SER A 335 14.82 21.10 -16.62
N ILE A 336 13.93 20.57 -17.47
CA ILE A 336 12.62 20.05 -17.07
C ILE A 336 12.38 18.67 -17.72
N ILE A 337 12.56 17.62 -16.93
CA ILE A 337 12.30 16.24 -17.33
C ILE A 337 10.78 15.98 -17.31
N PRO A 338 10.18 15.46 -18.40
CA PRO A 338 8.76 15.13 -18.43
C PRO A 338 8.42 13.93 -17.54
N ARG A 339 7.29 14.01 -16.84
CA ARG A 339 6.85 13.01 -15.83
C ARG A 339 6.69 11.60 -16.41
N THR A 340 6.13 11.50 -17.61
CA THR A 340 5.93 10.25 -18.35
C THR A 340 7.26 9.59 -18.73
N GLY A 341 8.30 10.38 -19.02
CA GLY A 341 9.63 9.88 -19.35
C GLY A 341 10.31 9.20 -18.17
N ALA A 342 10.03 9.63 -16.93
CA ALA A 342 10.67 9.09 -15.73
C ALA A 342 9.90 7.94 -15.07
N LEU A 343 8.63 7.69 -15.43
CA LEU A 343 7.76 6.75 -14.71
C LEU A 343 8.36 5.34 -14.60
N LEU A 344 8.86 4.79 -15.71
CA LEU A 344 9.47 3.46 -15.71
C LEU A 344 10.67 3.37 -14.77
N LEU A 345 11.54 4.38 -14.78
CA LEU A 345 12.69 4.44 -13.88
C LEU A 345 12.26 4.56 -12.42
N VAL A 346 11.24 5.37 -12.11
CA VAL A 346 10.67 5.48 -10.76
C VAL A 346 10.12 4.14 -10.28
N GLU A 347 9.39 3.42 -11.13
CA GLU A 347 8.81 2.11 -10.78
C GLU A 347 9.89 1.05 -10.53
N MET A 348 10.93 1.02 -11.38
CA MET A 348 12.07 0.15 -11.17
C MET A 348 12.87 0.54 -9.92
N LEU A 349 13.08 1.83 -9.68
CA LEU A 349 13.78 2.34 -8.49
C LEU A 349 13.00 1.99 -7.21
N ASN A 350 11.67 2.08 -7.23
CA ASN A 350 10.82 1.66 -6.13
C ASN A 350 10.99 0.17 -5.79
N ILE A 351 11.11 -0.69 -6.80
CA ILE A 351 11.40 -2.13 -6.63
C ILE A 351 12.83 -2.31 -6.12
N TYR A 352 13.82 -1.66 -6.73
CA TYR A 352 15.22 -1.70 -6.31
C TYR A 352 15.38 -1.33 -4.83
N LEU A 353 14.81 -0.21 -4.37
CA LEU A 353 14.87 0.22 -2.97
C LEU A 353 14.12 -0.71 -2.00
N SER A 354 13.29 -1.62 -2.49
CA SER A 354 12.61 -2.63 -1.66
C SER A 354 13.43 -3.90 -1.46
N VAL A 355 14.40 -4.16 -2.34
CA VAL A 355 15.21 -5.38 -2.37
C VAL A 355 16.67 -5.11 -2.02
N ALA A 356 17.16 -3.92 -2.38
CA ALA A 356 18.54 -3.51 -2.14
C ALA A 356 18.79 -3.27 -0.65
N SER A 357 19.90 -3.84 -0.19
CA SER A 357 20.44 -3.59 1.15
C SER A 357 21.02 -2.18 1.28
N ASP A 358 21.13 -1.69 2.51
CA ASP A 358 21.80 -0.40 2.78
C ASP A 358 23.25 -0.39 2.27
N PHE A 359 23.97 -1.51 2.39
CA PHE A 359 25.33 -1.66 1.89
C PHE A 359 25.41 -1.51 0.36
N GLU A 360 24.49 -2.15 -0.37
CA GLU A 360 24.42 -2.04 -1.83
C GLU A 360 24.10 -0.61 -2.26
N ILE A 361 23.17 0.08 -1.62
CA ILE A 361 22.85 1.48 -1.95
C ILE A 361 24.10 2.37 -1.85
N MET A 362 24.95 2.15 -0.85
CA MET A 362 26.15 2.96 -0.61
C MET A 362 27.34 2.61 -1.52
N HIS A 363 27.48 1.35 -1.94
CA HIS A 363 28.69 0.86 -2.61
C HIS A 363 28.47 0.32 -4.04
N ASN A 364 27.22 0.27 -4.52
CA ASN A 364 26.92 -0.27 -5.84
C ASN A 364 27.44 0.67 -6.95
N THR A 365 28.26 0.12 -7.83
CA THR A 365 28.79 0.81 -9.02
C THR A 365 28.22 0.27 -10.33
N GLU A 366 27.49 -0.84 -10.30
CA GLU A 366 27.06 -1.59 -11.48
C GLU A 366 25.56 -1.45 -11.78
N SER A 367 24.67 -1.57 -10.79
CA SER A 367 23.22 -1.56 -11.01
C SER A 367 22.66 -0.14 -10.99
N TYR A 368 22.89 0.61 -9.92
CA TYR A 368 22.42 2.00 -9.80
C TYR A 368 23.32 2.78 -8.82
N PRO A 369 24.32 3.52 -9.34
CA PRO A 369 25.26 4.30 -8.54
C PRO A 369 24.62 5.38 -7.65
N LEU A 370 25.24 5.65 -6.49
CA LEU A 370 24.77 6.64 -5.51
C LEU A 370 24.58 8.05 -6.09
N ASN A 371 25.44 8.48 -7.02
CA ASN A 371 25.30 9.78 -7.68
C ASN A 371 24.03 9.87 -8.54
N TYR A 372 23.60 8.78 -9.19
CA TYR A 372 22.33 8.73 -9.91
C TYR A 372 21.14 8.72 -8.96
N LEU A 373 21.27 8.05 -7.80
CA LEU A 373 20.28 8.12 -6.74
C LEU A 373 20.09 9.56 -6.24
N LEU A 374 21.17 10.30 -6.01
CA LEU A 374 21.10 11.72 -5.60
C LEU A 374 20.42 12.59 -6.67
N GLU A 375 20.81 12.45 -7.94
CA GLU A 375 20.21 13.19 -9.06
C GLU A 375 18.70 12.89 -9.20
N MET A 376 18.33 11.62 -9.05
CA MET A 376 16.93 11.19 -9.06
C MET A 376 16.16 11.68 -7.82
N THR A 377 16.83 11.80 -6.67
CA THR A 377 16.25 12.33 -5.44
C THR A 377 15.92 13.80 -5.60
N ASP A 378 16.82 14.60 -6.17
CA ASP A 378 16.56 16.02 -6.46
C ASP A 378 15.37 16.20 -7.41
N TYR A 379 15.30 15.39 -8.47
CA TYR A 379 14.16 15.37 -9.39
C TYR A 379 12.84 15.00 -8.68
N LEU A 380 12.83 13.91 -7.90
CA LEU A 380 11.65 13.47 -7.17
C LEU A 380 11.19 14.50 -6.14
N LYS A 381 12.12 15.11 -5.38
CA LYS A 381 11.80 16.18 -4.43
C LYS A 381 11.10 17.33 -5.11
N LEU A 382 11.65 17.83 -6.22
CA LEU A 382 11.08 18.93 -6.98
C LEU A 382 9.68 18.60 -7.49
N VAL A 383 9.53 17.44 -8.15
CA VAL A 383 8.29 17.06 -8.82
C VAL A 383 7.19 16.70 -7.81
N CYS A 384 7.51 15.96 -6.75
CA CYS A 384 6.57 15.67 -5.67
C CYS A 384 6.14 16.92 -4.91
N PHE A 385 7.07 17.83 -4.59
CA PHE A 385 6.74 19.08 -3.92
C PHE A 385 5.79 19.92 -4.77
N LYS A 386 6.13 20.17 -6.05
CA LYS A 386 5.25 20.89 -6.99
C LYS A 386 3.87 20.24 -7.12
N SER A 387 3.81 18.91 -7.17
CA SER A 387 2.54 18.19 -7.20
C SER A 387 1.64 18.50 -6.01
N LEU A 388 2.22 18.54 -4.81
CA LEU A 388 1.49 18.73 -3.56
C LEU A 388 1.20 20.22 -3.30
N TRP A 389 2.08 21.11 -3.74
CA TRP A 389 2.05 22.54 -3.45
C TRP A 389 1.31 23.38 -4.49
N ASP A 390 1.47 23.09 -5.78
CA ASP A 390 0.92 23.93 -6.84
C ASP A 390 -0.54 23.53 -7.16
N LEU A 391 -0.91 22.24 -7.04
CA LEU A 391 -2.27 21.66 -7.23
C LEU A 391 -3.11 22.23 -8.41
N GLU A 392 -2.47 22.81 -9.43
CA GLU A 392 -3.18 23.74 -10.31
C GLU A 392 -4.00 23.09 -11.44
N GLU A 393 -3.83 21.80 -11.76
CA GLU A 393 -4.70 21.10 -12.73
C GLU A 393 -4.78 19.57 -12.50
N GLU A 394 -5.96 18.96 -12.77
CA GLU A 394 -6.15 17.49 -12.79
C GLU A 394 -5.27 16.79 -13.84
N SER A 395 -4.85 17.52 -14.88
CA SER A 395 -3.88 17.09 -15.90
C SER A 395 -2.47 16.83 -15.34
N HIS A 396 -2.24 17.17 -14.07
CA HIS A 396 -0.96 17.14 -13.38
C HIS A 396 -0.95 16.22 -12.15
N ALA A 397 -1.86 15.24 -12.02
CA ALA A 397 -1.75 14.23 -10.97
C ALA A 397 -0.50 13.35 -11.20
N LEU A 398 0.40 13.30 -10.21
CA LEU A 398 1.55 12.40 -10.23
C LEU A 398 1.15 11.02 -9.72
N PRO A 399 1.60 9.92 -10.35
CA PRO A 399 1.37 8.58 -9.81
C PRO A 399 1.94 8.44 -8.40
N ASP A 400 1.19 7.79 -7.51
CA ASP A 400 1.58 7.55 -6.11
C ASP A 400 2.99 6.99 -5.94
N THR A 401 3.46 6.21 -6.92
CA THR A 401 4.79 5.60 -6.93
C THR A 401 5.90 6.63 -6.75
N PHE A 402 5.74 7.86 -7.27
CA PHE A 402 6.75 8.92 -7.13
C PHE A 402 6.97 9.27 -5.65
N LEU A 403 5.91 9.60 -4.94
CA LEU A 403 5.99 9.95 -3.53
C LEU A 403 6.38 8.74 -2.66
N LYS A 404 5.90 7.54 -2.99
CA LYS A 404 6.29 6.30 -2.30
C LYS A 404 7.80 6.04 -2.42
N THR A 405 8.35 6.24 -3.62
CA THR A 405 9.79 6.10 -3.88
C THR A 405 10.58 7.15 -3.10
N LEU A 406 10.15 8.41 -3.14
CA LEU A 406 10.79 9.49 -2.40
C LEU A 406 10.83 9.24 -0.89
N LYS A 407 9.72 8.74 -0.32
CA LYS A 407 9.65 8.34 1.10
C LYS A 407 10.66 7.25 1.45
N LYS A 408 10.82 6.23 0.59
CA LYS A 408 11.82 5.17 0.81
C LYS A 408 13.23 5.73 0.82
N ILE A 409 13.54 6.63 -0.11
CA ILE A 409 14.84 7.31 -0.15
C ILE A 409 15.06 8.11 1.13
N HIS A 410 14.08 8.92 1.56
CA HIS A 410 14.16 9.69 2.80
C HIS A 410 14.43 8.81 4.03
N VAL A 411 13.71 7.70 4.18
CA VAL A 411 13.88 6.76 5.32
C VAL A 411 15.26 6.07 5.28
N ARG A 412 15.83 5.84 4.10
CA ARG A 412 17.20 5.32 3.96
C ARG A 412 18.22 6.40 4.29
N ASP A 413 18.06 7.60 3.73
CA ASP A 413 18.97 8.73 3.96
C ASP A 413 18.99 9.19 5.42
N SER A 414 17.84 9.16 6.11
CA SER A 414 17.79 9.55 7.52
C SER A 414 18.79 8.73 8.34
N ARG A 415 18.93 7.44 8.05
CA ARG A 415 19.84 6.51 8.72
C ARG A 415 21.27 6.55 8.19
N LEU A 416 21.42 6.55 6.86
CA LEU A 416 22.72 6.43 6.19
C LEU A 416 23.45 7.76 6.00
N ASN A 417 22.71 8.87 6.00
CA ASN A 417 23.21 10.24 5.82
C ASN A 417 24.04 10.42 4.54
N PHE A 418 23.55 9.91 3.39
CA PHE A 418 24.27 9.97 2.12
C PHE A 418 24.01 11.26 1.32
N SER A 419 22.97 12.00 1.67
CA SER A 419 22.66 13.30 1.07
C SER A 419 23.55 14.41 1.65
N PRO A 420 23.96 15.39 0.83
CA PRO A 420 24.82 16.47 1.29
C PRO A 420 24.08 17.35 2.31
N ARG A 421 24.67 17.53 3.50
CA ARG A 421 24.15 18.40 4.56
C ARG A 421 25.11 19.55 4.81
N SER A 422 24.56 20.74 5.01
CA SER A 422 25.33 21.93 5.44
C SER A 422 24.92 22.31 6.87
N MET A 423 25.75 23.11 7.55
CA MET A 423 25.44 23.61 8.90
C MET A 423 24.09 24.37 8.96
N ASP A 424 23.69 25.01 7.86
CA ASP A 424 22.55 25.94 7.82
C ASP A 424 21.32 25.41 7.05
N SER A 425 21.40 24.23 6.42
CA SER A 425 20.30 23.70 5.61
C SER A 425 20.20 22.18 5.70
N ASP A 426 19.01 21.74 6.15
CA ASP A 426 18.54 20.37 6.01
C ASP A 426 18.16 20.12 4.55
N TYR A 427 18.82 19.12 3.93
CA TYR A 427 18.63 18.74 2.55
C TYR A 427 17.15 18.53 2.21
N TRP A 428 16.37 17.90 3.09
CA TRP A 428 14.99 17.48 2.79
C TRP A 428 13.97 18.61 2.90
N SER A 429 14.21 19.58 3.78
CA SER A 429 13.32 20.70 3.99
C SER A 429 13.26 21.65 2.79
N VAL A 430 12.07 22.20 2.52
CA VAL A 430 11.88 23.20 1.47
C VAL A 430 12.15 24.59 2.02
N THR A 431 12.99 25.35 1.32
CA THR A 431 13.43 26.70 1.71
C THR A 431 12.62 27.83 1.06
N ASP A 432 11.59 27.52 0.27
CA ASP A 432 10.71 28.52 -0.35
C ASP A 432 10.02 29.38 0.73
N VAL A 433 10.30 30.69 0.71
CA VAL A 433 9.76 31.68 1.66
C VAL A 433 8.23 31.68 1.65
N ASN A 434 7.61 31.53 0.49
CA ASN A 434 6.14 31.49 0.38
C ASN A 434 5.55 30.26 1.05
N PHE A 435 6.26 29.13 1.03
CA PHE A 435 5.83 27.92 1.70
C PHE A 435 6.07 28.00 3.21
N VAL A 436 7.28 28.40 3.63
CA VAL A 436 7.69 28.41 5.04
C VAL A 436 6.84 29.40 5.86
N SER A 437 6.59 30.59 5.34
CA SER A 437 5.85 31.68 6.03
C SER A 437 4.37 31.41 6.24
N ILE A 438 3.77 30.47 5.49
CA ILE A 438 2.34 30.18 5.61
C ILE A 438 2.04 29.48 6.93
N ASN A 439 1.14 30.08 7.70
CA ASN A 439 0.65 29.53 8.95
C ASN A 439 -0.56 28.61 8.71
N ILE A 440 -0.51 27.41 9.28
CA ILE A 440 -1.58 26.40 9.22
C ILE A 440 -2.12 26.00 10.61
N THR A 441 -1.76 26.72 11.68
CA THR A 441 -2.18 26.38 13.06
C THR A 441 -3.69 26.24 13.19
N LYS A 442 -4.48 27.05 12.46
CA LYS A 442 -5.93 26.91 12.46
C LYS A 442 -6.42 25.57 11.90
N TYR A 443 -5.84 25.11 10.79
CA TYR A 443 -6.17 23.80 10.23
C TYR A 443 -5.72 22.64 11.15
N ILE A 444 -4.59 22.81 11.85
CA ILE A 444 -4.12 21.84 12.85
C ILE A 444 -5.10 21.78 14.04
N GLU A 445 -5.56 22.93 14.54
CA GLU A 445 -6.59 23.01 15.58
C GLU A 445 -7.91 22.35 15.12
N ASP A 446 -8.35 22.63 13.90
CA ASP A 446 -9.56 22.04 13.33
C ASP A 446 -9.44 20.52 13.18
N TYR A 447 -8.25 20.02 12.78
CA TYR A 447 -7.98 18.58 12.72
C TYR A 447 -7.98 17.94 14.10
N GLU A 448 -7.37 18.56 15.10
CA GLU A 448 -7.38 18.07 16.48
C GLU A 448 -8.81 17.98 17.02
N SER A 449 -9.64 19.01 16.78
CA SER A 449 -11.05 19.01 17.16
C SER A 449 -11.82 17.86 16.48
N PHE A 450 -11.62 17.66 15.18
CA PHE A 450 -12.21 16.55 14.43
C PHE A 450 -11.78 15.19 15.00
N TYR A 451 -10.48 15.00 15.22
CA TYR A 451 -9.92 13.76 15.77
C TYR A 451 -10.54 13.44 17.14
N ARG A 452 -10.64 14.42 18.04
CA ARG A 452 -11.21 14.23 19.38
C ARG A 452 -12.69 13.89 19.34
N SER A 453 -13.50 14.62 18.56
CA SER A 453 -14.92 14.32 18.40
C SER A 453 -15.16 12.87 17.97
N ARG A 454 -14.37 12.38 17.00
CA ARG A 454 -14.50 11.00 16.50
C ARG A 454 -14.00 9.96 17.49
N VAL A 455 -13.00 10.29 18.31
CA VAL A 455 -12.52 9.40 19.37
C VAL A 455 -13.53 9.30 20.52
N ASP A 456 -14.17 10.41 20.90
CA ASP A 456 -15.17 10.44 21.98
C ASP A 456 -16.45 9.66 21.60
N ASP A 457 -16.86 9.71 20.33
CA ASP A 457 -18.01 8.96 19.79
C ASP A 457 -17.84 7.42 19.87
N LEU A 458 -16.63 6.92 20.11
CA LEU A 458 -16.34 5.49 20.17
C LEU A 458 -16.62 4.83 21.55
N GLU A 459 -17.24 5.55 22.50
CA GLU A 459 -17.67 5.08 23.84
C GLU A 459 -16.63 4.21 24.60
N ILE A 460 -15.39 4.70 24.68
CA ILE A 460 -14.25 3.93 25.19
C ILE A 460 -14.22 3.97 26.73
N ARG A 461 -14.34 2.82 27.41
CA ARG A 461 -13.94 2.67 28.82
C ARG A 461 -12.48 2.23 28.87
N ASP A 462 -11.65 2.97 29.59
CA ASP A 462 -10.18 2.83 29.68
C ASP A 462 -9.65 1.45 30.17
N GLU A 463 -10.52 0.48 30.49
CA GLU A 463 -10.14 -0.75 31.20
C GLU A 463 -10.22 -2.06 30.38
N ASP A 464 -10.77 -2.05 29.16
CA ASP A 464 -10.91 -3.28 28.39
C ASP A 464 -9.77 -3.49 27.37
N VAL A 465 -9.05 -4.60 27.58
CA VAL A 465 -7.87 -5.07 26.81
C VAL A 465 -8.20 -5.46 25.34
N ASP A 466 -9.39 -5.12 24.84
CA ASP A 466 -9.75 -5.22 23.41
C ASP A 466 -9.47 -3.93 22.62
N GLY A 467 -8.43 -3.18 23.01
CA GLY A 467 -7.93 -2.01 22.30
C GLY A 467 -7.44 -2.28 20.85
N MET A 468 -7.58 -3.50 20.30
CA MET A 468 -7.12 -3.87 18.95
C MET A 468 -7.87 -3.16 17.83
N GLN A 469 -9.19 -3.11 17.92
CA GLN A 469 -10.01 -2.43 16.92
C GLN A 469 -9.84 -0.91 17.00
N LEU A 470 -9.48 -0.40 18.18
CA LEU A 470 -9.36 1.04 18.43
C LEU A 470 -8.19 1.69 17.68
N PHE A 471 -7.05 1.01 17.59
CA PHE A 471 -5.92 1.49 16.78
C PHE A 471 -6.26 1.47 15.28
N GLU A 472 -6.99 0.45 14.83
CA GLU A 472 -7.43 0.33 13.45
C GLU A 472 -8.45 1.42 13.06
N ILE A 473 -9.31 1.84 14.00
CA ILE A 473 -10.26 2.96 13.76
C ILE A 473 -9.55 4.31 13.72
N LYS A 474 -8.59 4.56 14.63
CA LYS A 474 -7.80 5.80 14.65
C LYS A 474 -6.97 6.00 13.37
N ARG A 475 -6.65 4.90 12.67
CA ARG A 475 -5.88 4.83 11.41
C ARG A 475 -6.48 5.66 10.27
N GLU A 476 -7.81 5.64 10.11
CA GLU A 476 -8.48 6.19 8.92
C GLU A 476 -8.91 7.65 9.09
N LEU A 477 -8.93 8.16 10.34
CA LEU A 477 -9.42 9.50 10.69
C LEU A 477 -8.66 10.63 9.97
N ARG A 478 -7.36 10.46 9.73
CA ARG A 478 -6.54 11.43 9.01
C ARG A 478 -6.98 11.61 7.56
N TYR A 479 -7.25 10.49 6.87
CA TYR A 479 -7.70 10.51 5.48
C TYR A 479 -9.13 11.02 5.39
N GLU A 480 -9.99 10.62 6.33
CA GLU A 480 -11.37 11.11 6.44
C GLU A 480 -11.40 12.63 6.58
N PHE A 481 -10.60 13.20 7.50
CA PHE A 481 -10.51 14.64 7.69
C PHE A 481 -10.08 15.38 6.41
N LEU A 482 -9.00 14.92 5.76
CA LEU A 482 -8.53 15.57 4.53
C LEU A 482 -9.59 15.55 3.42
N ILE A 483 -10.34 14.44 3.30
CA ILE A 483 -11.43 14.30 2.34
C ILE A 483 -12.60 15.24 2.71
N GLU A 484 -12.98 15.34 3.98
CA GLU A 484 -14.04 16.25 4.44
C GLU A 484 -13.69 17.72 4.20
N VAL A 485 -12.46 18.12 4.54
CA VAL A 485 -11.96 19.48 4.29
C VAL A 485 -11.88 19.74 2.79
N GLN A 486 -11.42 18.76 2.00
CA GLN A 486 -11.39 18.89 0.53
C GLN A 486 -12.80 19.09 -0.05
N LYS A 487 -13.79 18.32 0.41
CA LYS A 487 -15.21 18.45 0.01
C LYS A 487 -15.76 19.84 0.34
N SER A 488 -15.34 20.46 1.44
CA SER A 488 -15.79 21.80 1.84
C SER A 488 -15.44 22.89 0.82
N PHE A 489 -14.40 22.70 0.00
CA PHE A 489 -14.04 23.67 -1.05
C PHE A 489 -14.96 23.62 -2.27
N GLY A 490 -15.69 22.52 -2.50
CA GLY A 490 -16.56 22.36 -3.68
C GLY A 490 -15.80 22.62 -4.99
N ASN A 491 -16.33 23.51 -5.85
CA ASN A 491 -15.69 23.93 -7.11
C ASN A 491 -14.65 25.06 -6.95
N ARG A 492 -14.30 25.46 -5.72
CA ARG A 492 -13.32 26.53 -5.47
C ARG A 492 -11.90 25.94 -5.44
N ALA A 493 -10.93 26.72 -5.89
CA ALA A 493 -9.52 26.35 -5.74
C ALA A 493 -9.15 26.21 -4.26
N THR A 494 -8.32 25.21 -3.94
CA THR A 494 -7.82 24.98 -2.58
C THR A 494 -6.97 26.16 -2.08
N THR A 495 -7.06 26.48 -0.79
CA THR A 495 -6.25 27.53 -0.17
C THR A 495 -4.79 27.08 -0.02
N ARG A 496 -3.81 28.00 -0.11
CA ARG A 496 -2.40 27.66 0.11
C ARG A 496 -2.15 27.01 1.49
N GLN A 497 -2.92 27.41 2.50
CA GLN A 497 -2.89 26.76 3.82
C GLN A 497 -3.27 25.28 3.75
N PHE A 498 -4.35 24.93 3.02
CA PHE A 498 -4.75 23.54 2.83
C PHE A 498 -3.69 22.75 2.05
N ARG A 499 -3.04 23.35 1.06
CA ARG A 499 -1.94 22.69 0.33
C ARG A 499 -0.76 22.38 1.26
N LYS A 500 -0.41 23.30 2.17
CA LYS A 500 0.65 23.08 3.17
C LYS A 500 0.26 22.00 4.19
N LEU A 501 -1.01 21.97 4.60
CA LEU A 501 -1.55 20.87 5.42
C LEU A 501 -1.45 19.53 4.69
N ASN A 502 -1.74 19.49 3.38
CA ASN A 502 -1.59 18.28 2.57
C ASN A 502 -0.12 17.83 2.47
N VAL A 503 0.81 18.77 2.33
CA VAL A 503 2.26 18.48 2.41
C VAL A 503 2.64 17.92 3.79
N LEU A 504 2.21 18.53 4.89
CA LEU A 504 2.41 17.99 6.24
C LEU A 504 1.85 16.57 6.35
N SER A 505 0.69 16.33 5.72
CA SER A 505 0.02 15.05 5.78
C SER A 505 0.79 13.95 5.03
N GLN A 506 1.25 14.26 3.83
CA GLN A 506 1.80 13.25 2.93
C GLN A 506 3.32 13.19 2.94
N ALA A 507 4.02 14.28 3.22
CA ALA A 507 5.47 14.43 3.10
C ALA A 507 6.01 15.43 4.14
N PRO A 508 5.89 15.13 5.46
CA PRO A 508 6.26 16.08 6.52
C PRO A 508 7.75 16.48 6.50
N PHE A 509 8.62 15.66 5.92
CA PHE A 509 10.05 15.95 5.77
C PHE A 509 10.34 17.14 4.84
N PHE A 510 9.38 17.61 4.03
CA PHE A 510 9.51 18.89 3.33
C PHE A 510 9.39 20.10 4.25
N ILE A 511 8.88 19.91 5.47
CA ILE A 511 8.70 20.96 6.47
C ILE A 511 9.87 20.90 7.45
N PRO A 512 10.55 22.03 7.71
CA PRO A 512 11.65 22.08 8.66
C PRO A 512 11.30 21.42 10.00
N PHE A 513 12.23 20.63 10.53
CA PHE A 513 12.06 19.93 11.81
C PHE A 513 11.58 20.88 12.92
N GLN A 514 12.24 22.05 13.06
CA GLN A 514 11.90 23.05 14.06
C GLN A 514 10.43 23.54 13.98
N GLN A 515 9.90 23.73 12.77
CA GLN A 515 8.51 24.15 12.57
C GLN A 515 7.53 23.04 12.99
N ARG A 516 7.87 21.77 12.77
CA ARG A 516 7.06 20.64 13.24
C ARG A 516 7.09 20.50 14.76
N VAL A 517 8.23 20.77 15.41
CA VAL A 517 8.33 20.83 16.88
C VAL A 517 7.43 21.94 17.45
N GLU A 518 7.41 23.12 16.83
CA GLU A 518 6.50 24.21 17.24
C GLU A 518 5.02 23.80 17.14
N TRP A 519 4.63 23.05 16.10
CA TRP A 519 3.27 22.54 15.98
C TRP A 519 2.94 21.45 17.00
N LEU A 520 3.88 20.58 17.35
CA LEU A 520 3.71 19.63 18.45
C LEU A 520 3.43 20.38 19.77
N TYR A 521 4.19 21.43 20.06
CA TYR A 521 4.00 22.23 21.28
C TYR A 521 2.69 23.02 21.24
N PHE A 522 2.28 23.51 20.06
CA PHE A 522 0.97 24.11 19.87
C PHE A 522 -0.16 23.12 20.17
N LEU A 523 -0.07 21.88 19.68
CA LEU A 523 -1.05 20.81 19.96
C LEU A 523 -1.13 20.47 21.45
N ILE A 524 0.02 20.36 22.14
CA ILE A 524 0.08 20.20 23.60
C ILE A 524 -0.65 21.35 24.30
N SER A 525 -0.41 22.60 23.86
CA SER A 525 -1.07 23.78 24.45
C SER A 525 -2.59 23.80 24.25
N LEU A 526 -3.10 23.24 23.14
CA LEU A 526 -4.53 23.08 22.92
C LEU A 526 -5.12 22.04 23.88
N ASP A 527 -4.42 20.93 24.10
CA ASP A 527 -4.85 19.89 25.04
C ASP A 527 -4.80 20.37 26.51
N HIS A 528 -3.80 21.19 26.88
CA HIS A 528 -3.77 21.88 28.18
C HIS A 528 -5.01 22.74 28.42
N LYS A 529 -5.43 23.51 27.41
CA LYS A 529 -6.63 24.35 27.48
C LYS A 529 -7.90 23.49 27.58
N ARG A 530 -7.98 22.42 26.79
CA ARG A 530 -9.11 21.47 26.82
C ARG A 530 -9.28 20.84 28.20
N LEU A 531 -8.18 20.43 28.82
CA LEU A 531 -8.14 19.78 30.12
C LEU A 531 -8.09 20.75 31.31
N ASN A 532 -8.04 22.07 31.06
CA ASN A 532 -7.92 23.12 32.07
C ASN A 532 -6.73 22.91 33.05
N ILE A 533 -5.57 22.48 32.54
CA ILE A 533 -4.38 22.16 33.34
C ILE A 533 -3.71 23.43 33.94
N ASP A 534 -3.80 24.54 33.21
CA ASP A 534 -3.16 25.82 33.55
C ASP A 534 -4.11 26.89 34.12
N GLY A 535 -5.39 26.56 34.30
CA GLY A 535 -6.38 27.47 34.88
C GLY A 535 -6.14 27.70 36.38
N ASN A 536 -5.78 28.93 36.75
CA ASN A 536 -5.90 29.41 38.14
C ASN A 536 -7.38 29.67 38.45
N ASP A 537 -8.14 28.61 38.77
CA ASP A 537 -9.57 28.76 39.00
C ASP A 537 -9.94 28.86 40.48
N ILE A 538 -10.22 30.10 40.91
CA ILE A 538 -10.79 30.46 42.22
C ILE A 538 -12.17 29.79 42.40
N SER A 539 -12.83 29.36 41.31
CA SER A 539 -14.08 28.58 41.32
C SER A 539 -13.94 27.21 42.00
N SER A 540 -12.74 26.60 41.98
CA SER A 540 -12.51 25.27 42.55
C SER A 540 -12.54 25.25 44.09
N MET A 541 -12.43 26.42 44.74
CA MET A 541 -12.48 26.55 46.20
C MET A 541 -13.89 26.44 46.80
N PHE A 542 -14.96 26.54 46.01
CA PHE A 542 -16.34 26.65 46.52
C PHE A 542 -17.27 25.47 46.18
N ALA A 543 -16.76 24.35 45.63
CA ALA A 543 -17.57 23.18 45.28
C ALA A 543 -16.98 21.87 45.86
N PRO A 544 -17.51 21.30 46.97
CA PRO A 544 -16.91 20.14 47.64
C PRO A 544 -17.17 18.79 46.94
N TRP A 545 -17.87 18.76 45.79
CA TRP A 545 -18.45 17.54 45.22
C TRP A 545 -17.82 17.11 43.88
N HIS A 546 -16.76 17.78 43.42
CA HIS A 546 -16.05 17.44 42.18
C HIS A 546 -14.61 16.95 42.46
N ALA A 547 -14.46 15.80 43.11
CA ALA A 547 -13.16 15.18 43.40
C ALA A 547 -12.45 14.57 42.17
N ASN A 548 -13.12 14.50 41.01
CA ASN A 548 -12.59 13.89 39.77
C ASN A 548 -12.40 14.90 38.63
N SER A 549 -12.19 16.19 38.93
CA SER A 549 -11.84 17.18 37.90
C SER A 549 -10.37 17.03 37.48
N PRO A 550 -10.04 17.03 36.17
CA PRO A 550 -8.65 17.03 35.65
C PRO A 550 -7.79 18.20 36.14
N SER A 551 -8.42 19.22 36.73
CA SER A 551 -7.78 20.39 37.35
C SER A 551 -7.19 20.14 38.74
N SER A 552 -7.36 18.95 39.33
CA SER A 552 -6.79 18.59 40.63
C SER A 552 -5.35 18.09 40.49
N LYS A 553 -4.42 18.70 41.24
CA LYS A 553 -3.02 18.23 41.31
C LYS A 553 -2.97 16.76 41.76
N GLN A 554 -2.31 15.91 41.00
CA GLN A 554 -2.22 14.48 41.31
C GLN A 554 -1.04 14.22 42.24
N THR A 555 -1.35 13.94 43.50
CA THR A 555 -0.35 13.81 44.56
C THR A 555 0.00 12.34 44.79
N ALA A 556 1.29 12.01 44.84
CA ALA A 556 1.76 10.68 45.20
C ALA A 556 3.00 10.74 46.10
N THR A 557 3.11 9.76 47.00
CA THR A 557 4.30 9.53 47.82
C THR A 557 5.05 8.34 47.24
N ILE A 558 6.34 8.51 46.97
CA ILE A 558 7.15 7.54 46.21
C ILE A 558 8.41 7.23 46.99
N SER A 559 8.65 5.96 47.30
CA SER A 559 9.88 5.54 47.96
C SER A 559 11.05 5.51 46.97
N ARG A 560 12.24 5.92 47.42
CA ARG A 560 13.46 5.81 46.60
C ARG A 560 13.85 4.36 46.30
N GLU A 561 13.48 3.43 47.19
CA GLU A 561 13.76 2.00 47.03
C GLU A 561 12.85 1.29 46.03
N HIS A 562 11.58 1.72 45.90
CA HIS A 562 10.56 1.07 45.06
C HIS A 562 9.92 2.06 44.07
N LEU A 563 10.77 2.85 43.42
CA LEU A 563 10.36 4.03 42.67
C LEU A 563 9.41 3.68 41.50
N LEU A 564 9.71 2.66 40.71
CA LEU A 564 8.87 2.20 39.59
C LEU A 564 7.56 1.56 40.07
N GLU A 565 7.60 0.73 41.11
CA GLU A 565 6.40 0.08 41.66
C GLU A 565 5.42 1.08 42.26
N ASP A 566 5.91 2.02 43.06
CA ASP A 566 5.09 3.06 43.70
C ASP A 566 4.51 4.01 42.63
N ALA A 567 5.33 4.41 41.65
CA ALA A 567 4.88 5.22 40.52
C ALA A 567 3.78 4.51 39.71
N PHE A 568 3.97 3.22 39.42
CA PHE A 568 3.00 2.40 38.70
C PHE A 568 1.67 2.33 39.46
N ASN A 569 1.71 2.03 40.75
CA ASN A 569 0.49 1.90 41.57
C ASN A 569 -0.27 3.23 41.69
N ALA A 570 0.45 4.34 41.82
CA ALA A 570 -0.15 5.66 41.96
C ALA A 570 -0.72 6.20 40.64
N TYR A 571 0.01 6.06 39.54
CA TYR A 571 -0.26 6.81 38.31
C TYR A 571 -0.71 5.96 37.12
N ASN A 572 -0.59 4.63 37.18
CA ASN A 572 -1.15 3.79 36.12
C ASN A 572 -2.69 3.84 36.06
N PRO A 573 -3.44 3.76 37.20
CA PRO A 573 -4.90 3.71 37.17
C PRO A 573 -5.60 4.99 36.73
N ILE A 574 -4.93 6.15 36.81
CA ILE A 574 -5.57 7.46 36.58
C ILE A 574 -5.74 7.84 35.10
N GLY A 575 -5.36 6.96 34.15
CA GLY A 575 -5.61 7.17 32.72
C GLY A 575 -5.02 8.48 32.17
N GLU A 576 -5.86 9.25 31.44
CA GLU A 576 -5.51 10.56 30.86
C GLU A 576 -5.23 11.63 31.93
N ASN A 577 -5.72 11.48 33.17
CA ASN A 577 -5.43 12.43 34.26
C ASN A 577 -3.95 12.51 34.62
N PHE A 578 -3.13 11.55 34.18
CA PHE A 578 -1.67 11.63 34.28
C PHE A 578 -1.06 12.82 33.53
N LYS A 579 -1.80 13.45 32.61
CA LYS A 579 -1.40 14.70 31.94
C LYS A 579 -1.37 15.91 32.87
N SER A 580 -2.15 15.90 33.95
CA SER A 580 -2.25 17.01 34.90
C SER A 580 -0.94 17.26 35.66
N LYS A 581 -0.91 18.33 36.47
CA LYS A 581 0.27 18.67 37.29
C LYS A 581 0.45 17.61 38.39
N LEU A 582 1.61 16.97 38.39
CA LEU A 582 2.00 15.96 39.38
C LEU A 582 2.64 16.66 40.58
N SER A 583 2.32 16.19 41.79
CA SER A 583 2.94 16.60 43.04
C SER A 583 3.54 15.36 43.72
N VAL A 584 4.85 15.18 43.59
CA VAL A 584 5.55 13.98 44.09
C VAL A 584 6.26 14.29 45.40
N THR A 585 6.10 13.42 46.40
CA THR A 585 6.88 13.46 47.65
C THR A 585 7.78 12.24 47.71
N PHE A 586 9.09 12.44 47.71
CA PHE A 586 10.05 11.34 47.87
C PHE A 586 10.23 10.96 49.33
N VAL A 587 10.33 9.65 49.59
CA VAL A 587 10.61 9.09 50.92
C VAL A 587 11.83 8.17 50.83
N SER A 588 12.80 8.39 51.71
CA SER A 588 13.96 7.53 51.89
C SER A 588 13.89 6.80 53.25
N GLU A 589 14.90 5.99 53.55
CA GLU A 589 15.07 5.36 54.87
C GLU A 589 15.08 6.38 56.03
N PHE A 590 15.43 7.64 55.75
CA PHE A 590 15.49 8.72 56.73
C PHE A 590 14.18 9.53 56.84
N GLY A 591 13.13 9.12 56.11
CA GLY A 591 11.82 9.78 56.11
C GLY A 591 11.55 10.61 54.84
N PRO A 592 10.51 11.45 54.85
CA PRO A 592 10.14 12.29 53.70
C PRO A 592 11.20 13.36 53.42
N GLU A 593 11.61 13.44 52.17
CA GLU A 593 12.59 14.44 51.71
C GLU A 593 11.92 15.81 51.60
N ALA A 594 12.60 16.85 52.13
CA ALA A 594 12.11 18.21 52.04
C ALA A 594 12.30 18.74 50.61
N GLY A 595 11.20 19.03 49.91
CA GLY A 595 11.22 19.60 48.57
C GLY A 595 10.06 20.56 48.33
N ILE A 596 10.33 21.68 47.67
CA ILE A 596 9.30 22.61 47.19
C ILE A 596 9.06 22.31 45.72
N ASP A 597 7.82 21.97 45.37
CA ASP A 597 7.41 21.64 44.01
C ASP A 597 7.31 22.91 43.13
N GLY A 598 8.46 23.32 42.60
CA GLY A 598 8.60 24.32 41.53
C GLY A 598 8.79 23.70 40.14
N GLY A 599 8.37 22.44 39.92
CA GLY A 599 8.57 21.68 38.67
C GLY A 599 9.84 20.81 38.64
N GLY A 600 10.84 21.14 39.46
CA GLY A 600 12.09 20.37 39.55
C GLY A 600 11.93 18.95 40.09
N ILE A 601 11.01 18.74 41.04
CA ILE A 601 10.73 17.42 41.63
C ILE A 601 10.02 16.51 40.63
N THR A 602 9.08 17.05 39.85
CA THR A 602 8.40 16.29 38.79
C THR A 602 9.36 15.85 37.68
N LYS A 603 10.30 16.73 37.27
CA LYS A 603 11.36 16.37 36.34
C LYS A 603 12.25 15.24 36.88
N GLU A 604 12.64 15.33 38.15
CA GLU A 604 13.43 14.29 38.82
C GLU A 604 12.68 12.97 38.90
N PHE A 605 11.39 13.00 39.24
CA PHE A 605 10.52 11.83 39.23
C PHE A 605 10.47 11.16 37.87
N LEU A 606 10.15 11.90 36.81
CA LEU A 606 10.02 11.33 35.46
C LEU A 606 11.35 10.75 34.95
N THR A 607 12.47 11.44 35.20
CA THR A 607 13.80 10.95 34.82
C THR A 607 14.19 9.71 35.62
N SER A 608 13.93 9.66 36.93
CA SER A 608 14.26 8.51 37.78
C SER A 608 13.42 7.27 37.46
N VAL A 609 12.11 7.44 37.22
CA VAL A 609 11.22 6.32 36.82
C VAL A 609 11.65 5.78 35.47
N SER A 610 12.02 6.67 34.55
CA SER A 610 12.52 6.29 33.24
C SER A 610 13.83 5.51 33.35
N ASP A 611 14.81 6.00 34.11
CA ASP A 611 16.07 5.30 34.32
C ASP A 611 15.85 3.90 34.92
N GLN A 612 15.04 3.77 35.97
CA GLN A 612 14.75 2.47 36.57
C GLN A 612 13.96 1.56 35.62
N GLY A 613 12.92 2.07 34.96
CA GLY A 613 12.07 1.26 34.09
C GLY A 613 12.74 0.80 32.79
N PHE A 614 13.65 1.61 32.24
CA PHE A 614 14.31 1.33 30.96
C PHE A 614 15.65 0.61 31.10
N LYS A 615 16.38 0.80 32.21
CA LYS A 615 17.77 0.30 32.36
C LYS A 615 17.94 -0.77 33.44
N ASP A 616 17.02 -0.89 34.40
CA ASP A 616 17.17 -1.87 35.49
C ASP A 616 16.81 -3.28 35.01
N GLU A 617 17.81 -4.15 34.93
CA GLU A 617 17.68 -5.55 34.50
C GLU A 617 16.71 -6.35 35.40
N LYS A 618 16.50 -5.94 36.65
CA LYS A 618 15.61 -6.62 37.61
C LYS A 618 14.19 -6.83 37.06
N TYR A 619 13.70 -5.92 36.23
CA TYR A 619 12.33 -5.97 35.70
C TYR A 619 12.21 -6.73 34.37
N HIS A 620 13.32 -7.00 33.67
CA HIS A 620 13.35 -7.67 32.36
C HIS A 620 12.34 -7.10 31.34
N LEU A 621 12.17 -5.77 31.32
CA LEU A 621 11.19 -5.09 30.44
C LEU A 621 11.79 -4.72 29.07
N PHE A 622 13.08 -4.42 29.03
CA PHE A 622 13.82 -4.00 27.84
C PHE A 622 15.09 -4.83 27.65
N GLU A 623 15.53 -4.93 26.40
CA GLU A 623 16.79 -5.54 25.96
C GLU A 623 17.58 -4.50 25.15
N GLU A 624 18.90 -4.68 25.10
CA GLU A 624 19.82 -3.85 24.32
C GLU A 624 20.34 -4.60 23.09
N ASN A 625 20.49 -3.89 21.97
CA ASN A 625 21.24 -4.38 20.82
C ASN A 625 22.76 -4.17 20.99
N GLU A 626 23.57 -4.53 19.98
CA GLU A 626 25.03 -4.35 19.96
C GLU A 626 25.49 -2.88 20.10
N HIS A 627 24.58 -1.91 19.95
CA HIS A 627 24.83 -0.48 20.06
C HIS A 627 24.30 0.15 21.36
N HIS A 628 23.88 -0.67 22.33
CA HIS A 628 23.22 -0.23 23.58
C HIS A 628 21.92 0.55 23.35
N GLU A 629 21.25 0.32 22.21
CA GLU A 629 19.93 0.86 21.94
C GLU A 629 18.87 -0.12 22.45
N ILE A 630 17.90 0.39 23.20
CA ILE A 630 16.93 -0.46 23.88
C ILE A 630 15.66 -0.68 23.05
N TYR A 631 15.01 -1.82 23.28
CA TYR A 631 13.70 -2.16 22.76
C TYR A 631 12.98 -3.10 23.74
N PRO A 632 11.63 -3.21 23.70
CA PRO A 632 10.91 -4.09 24.62
C PRO A 632 11.37 -5.54 24.50
N SER A 633 11.60 -6.19 25.64
CA SER A 633 12.12 -7.55 25.69
C SER A 633 11.26 -8.54 24.90
N ALA A 634 11.91 -9.54 24.33
CA ALA A 634 11.25 -10.63 23.62
C ALA A 634 10.62 -11.66 24.59
N SER A 635 11.07 -11.68 25.85
CA SER A 635 10.63 -12.60 26.92
C SER A 635 9.41 -12.11 27.72
N ILE A 636 8.45 -11.46 27.06
CA ILE A 636 7.28 -10.87 27.73
C ILE A 636 6.14 -11.87 27.79
N HIS A 637 6.07 -12.58 28.93
CA HIS A 637 5.12 -13.66 29.14
C HIS A 637 4.06 -13.37 30.22
N SER A 638 4.26 -12.33 31.05
CA SER A 638 3.37 -12.02 32.17
C SER A 638 2.47 -10.82 31.88
N SER A 639 1.24 -10.85 32.39
CA SER A 639 0.33 -9.70 32.37
C SER A 639 0.89 -8.50 33.13
N LYS A 640 1.75 -8.74 34.13
CA LYS A 640 2.44 -7.69 34.90
C LYS A 640 3.43 -6.92 34.01
N HIS A 641 4.25 -7.61 33.20
CA HIS A 641 5.18 -6.96 32.27
C HIS A 641 4.46 -6.06 31.27
N LEU A 642 3.35 -6.55 30.70
CA LEU A 642 2.54 -5.75 29.78
C LEU A 642 2.00 -4.48 30.44
N LYS A 643 1.53 -4.56 31.69
CA LYS A 643 1.09 -3.38 32.46
C LYS A 643 2.21 -2.40 32.76
N TYR A 644 3.40 -2.87 33.11
CA TYR A 644 4.56 -1.98 33.29
C TYR A 644 4.99 -1.32 31.98
N LEU A 645 5.03 -2.06 30.87
CA LEU A 645 5.32 -1.47 29.56
C LEU A 645 4.28 -0.43 29.15
N TRP A 646 2.99 -0.69 29.40
CA TRP A 646 1.94 0.30 29.20
C TRP A 646 2.22 1.56 30.03
N PHE A 647 2.52 1.38 31.32
CA PHE A 647 2.83 2.51 32.19
C PHE A 647 4.09 3.28 31.73
N LEU A 648 5.16 2.61 31.35
CA LEU A 648 6.37 3.25 30.81
C LEU A 648 6.11 3.96 29.48
N GLY A 649 5.19 3.45 28.67
CA GLY A 649 4.65 4.17 27.52
C GLY A 649 4.00 5.49 27.93
N LYS A 650 3.15 5.48 28.98
CA LYS A 650 2.56 6.72 29.54
C LYS A 650 3.63 7.66 30.11
N VAL A 651 4.66 7.13 30.78
CA VAL A 651 5.78 7.92 31.31
C VAL A 651 6.53 8.61 30.17
N LEU A 652 6.86 7.89 29.08
CA LEU A 652 7.47 8.48 27.89
C LEU A 652 6.58 9.56 27.28
N GLY A 653 5.27 9.28 27.14
CA GLY A 653 4.30 10.25 26.66
C GLY A 653 4.24 11.50 27.53
N LYS A 654 4.30 11.34 28.86
CA LYS A 654 4.32 12.46 29.82
C LYS A 654 5.61 13.26 29.71
N CYS A 655 6.75 12.61 29.49
CA CYS A 655 8.02 13.29 29.22
C CYS A 655 7.93 14.17 27.96
N LEU A 656 7.37 13.65 26.86
CA LEU A 656 7.14 14.42 25.64
C LEU A 656 6.15 15.58 25.86
N TYR A 657 5.09 15.35 26.62
CA TYR A 657 4.04 16.32 26.92
C TYR A 657 4.56 17.49 27.77
N ASP A 658 5.39 17.21 28.78
CA ASP A 658 5.96 18.21 29.69
C ASP A 658 7.32 18.77 29.22
N HIS A 659 7.79 18.36 28.04
CA HIS A 659 9.10 18.74 27.49
C HIS A 659 10.29 18.31 28.38
N VAL A 660 10.15 17.18 29.07
CA VAL A 660 11.20 16.57 29.89
C VAL A 660 11.96 15.58 29.02
N LEU A 661 13.26 15.82 28.86
CA LEU A 661 14.14 14.88 28.18
C LEU A 661 14.54 13.74 29.13
N ILE A 662 14.78 12.55 28.59
CA ILE A 662 15.25 11.38 29.32
C ILE A 662 16.48 10.76 28.64
N ASP A 663 17.38 10.21 29.45
CA ASP A 663 18.66 9.64 28.99
C ASP A 663 18.47 8.18 28.51
N VAL A 664 17.83 8.01 27.35
CA VAL A 664 17.55 6.69 26.78
C VAL A 664 17.77 6.70 25.27
N THR A 665 18.35 5.66 24.71
CA THR A 665 18.45 5.51 23.24
C THR A 665 17.66 4.30 22.84
N PHE A 666 16.59 4.49 22.07
CA PHE A 666 15.77 3.40 21.56
C PHE A 666 16.29 2.93 20.20
N ALA A 667 16.18 1.64 19.94
CA ALA A 667 16.54 1.08 18.65
C ALA A 667 15.67 1.68 17.53
N ASP A 668 16.29 2.03 16.39
CA ASP A 668 15.61 2.68 15.26
C ASP A 668 14.39 1.89 14.76
N PHE A 669 14.50 0.55 14.68
CA PHE A 669 13.36 -0.28 14.28
C PHE A 669 12.17 -0.14 15.25
N PHE A 670 12.41 0.04 16.55
CA PHE A 670 11.38 0.18 17.56
C PHE A 670 10.73 1.56 17.47
N LEU A 671 11.51 2.63 17.31
CA LEU A 671 10.97 3.98 17.09
C LEU A 671 10.10 4.07 15.84
N LYS A 672 10.47 3.39 14.75
CA LYS A 672 9.63 3.28 13.55
C LYS A 672 8.28 2.64 13.83
N LYS A 673 8.21 1.65 14.73
CA LYS A 673 6.93 1.05 15.16
C LYS A 673 6.08 2.03 15.97
N LEU A 674 6.70 2.94 16.73
CA LEU A 674 5.99 4.00 17.47
C LEU A 674 5.44 5.10 16.55
N LEU A 675 6.00 5.27 15.35
CA LEU A 675 5.58 6.29 14.39
C LEU A 675 4.60 5.77 13.34
N ASN A 676 4.70 4.49 12.97
CA ASN A 676 3.87 3.89 11.94
C ASN A 676 2.70 3.11 12.54
N VAL A 677 1.65 3.82 12.97
CA VAL A 677 0.38 3.19 13.38
C VAL A 677 -0.21 2.34 12.24
N ASN A 678 0.00 2.79 11.00
CA ASN A 678 -0.55 2.17 9.80
C ASN A 678 0.17 0.88 9.37
N GLN A 679 1.44 0.71 9.77
CA GLN A 679 2.33 -0.40 9.38
C GLN A 679 3.41 -0.63 10.45
N MET A 680 3.03 -1.21 11.61
CA MET A 680 4.00 -1.61 12.64
C MET A 680 4.92 -2.78 12.23
N ASN A 681 4.82 -3.22 10.97
CA ASN A 681 5.68 -4.26 10.43
C ASN A 681 7.01 -3.64 10.00
N SER A 682 8.06 -4.08 10.66
CA SER A 682 9.42 -3.79 10.26
C SER A 682 9.78 -4.64 9.05
N SER A 683 10.60 -4.06 8.18
CA SER A 683 11.15 -4.68 6.98
C SER A 683 12.42 -5.48 7.30
N PHE A 684 12.94 -6.22 6.30
CA PHE A 684 14.20 -6.94 6.45
C PHE A 684 15.38 -6.01 6.82
N ASP A 685 15.41 -4.79 6.30
CA ASP A 685 16.49 -3.83 6.59
C ASP A 685 16.46 -3.28 8.01
N ASP A 686 15.30 -3.29 8.65
CA ASP A 686 15.19 -2.91 10.06
C ASP A 686 15.84 -3.96 10.97
N LEU A 687 16.10 -5.17 10.46
CA LEU A 687 16.83 -6.20 11.20
C LEU A 687 18.25 -5.76 11.51
N ALA A 688 18.87 -4.89 10.70
CA ALA A 688 20.20 -4.38 11.01
C ALA A 688 20.23 -3.54 12.30
N SER A 689 19.14 -2.85 12.64
CA SER A 689 18.99 -2.11 13.89
C SER A 689 18.65 -3.02 15.08
N PHE A 690 18.12 -4.22 14.83
CA PHE A 690 17.86 -5.21 15.88
C PHE A 690 19.09 -6.09 16.15
N ASP A 691 19.66 -6.66 15.09
CA ASP A 691 20.81 -7.58 15.11
C ASP A 691 21.59 -7.46 13.78
N ALA A 692 22.63 -6.63 13.79
CA ALA A 692 23.48 -6.37 12.63
C ALA A 692 24.21 -7.64 12.14
N SER A 693 24.58 -8.52 13.06
CA SER A 693 25.24 -9.79 12.77
C SER A 693 24.32 -10.74 12.00
N LEU A 694 23.07 -10.89 12.45
CA LEU A 694 22.04 -11.71 11.83
C LEU A 694 21.66 -11.15 10.46
N TYR A 695 21.46 -9.84 10.35
CA TYR A 695 21.21 -9.18 9.07
C TYR A 695 22.31 -9.50 8.05
N THR A 696 23.57 -9.34 8.45
CA THR A 696 24.73 -9.62 7.59
C THR A 696 24.78 -11.09 7.18
N ASN A 697 24.55 -12.01 8.12
CA ASN A 697 24.55 -13.45 7.85
C ASN A 697 23.43 -13.87 6.90
N LEU A 698 22.22 -13.33 7.08
CA LEU A 698 21.08 -13.58 6.20
C LEU A 698 21.31 -12.98 4.81
N ALA A 699 21.83 -11.76 4.71
CA ALA A 699 22.15 -11.13 3.43
C ALA A 699 23.19 -11.92 2.62
N ARG A 700 24.14 -12.60 3.29
CA ARG A 700 25.11 -13.50 2.63
C ARG A 700 24.44 -14.69 1.93
N LEU A 701 23.32 -15.21 2.44
CA LEU A 701 22.59 -16.33 1.82
C LEU A 701 22.12 -16.00 0.39
N ILE A 702 21.86 -14.72 0.11
CA ILE A 702 21.49 -14.25 -1.23
C ILE A 702 22.64 -14.45 -2.22
N LYS A 703 23.90 -14.39 -1.79
CA LYS A 703 25.08 -14.52 -2.66
C LYS A 703 25.56 -15.97 -2.83
N MET A 704 25.16 -16.87 -1.95
CA MET A 704 25.55 -18.29 -2.00
C MET A 704 24.97 -19.01 -3.22
N ASN A 705 25.70 -20.00 -3.74
CA ASN A 705 25.20 -20.89 -4.79
C ASN A 705 24.29 -22.00 -4.22
N SER A 706 23.61 -22.76 -5.09
CA SER A 706 22.65 -23.77 -4.66
C SER A 706 23.26 -24.88 -3.79
N SER A 707 24.50 -25.29 -4.06
CA SER A 707 25.20 -26.32 -3.28
C SER A 707 25.62 -25.84 -1.89
N GLU A 708 26.14 -24.61 -1.79
CA GLU A 708 26.50 -23.97 -0.52
C GLU A 708 25.28 -23.84 0.38
N LEU A 709 24.16 -23.38 -0.19
CA LEU A 709 22.93 -23.16 0.57
C LEU A 709 22.28 -24.48 1.03
N GLN A 710 22.33 -25.53 0.20
CA GLN A 710 21.90 -26.88 0.61
C GLN A 710 22.76 -27.45 1.74
N ALA A 711 24.07 -27.19 1.73
CA ALA A 711 24.99 -27.68 2.76
C ALA A 711 24.71 -27.11 4.16
N LEU A 712 24.06 -25.94 4.26
CA LEU A 712 23.63 -25.35 5.53
C LEU A 712 22.43 -26.06 6.16
N GLY A 713 21.68 -26.86 5.41
CA GLY A 713 20.54 -27.63 5.93
C GLY A 713 19.38 -26.77 6.46
N LEU A 714 19.28 -25.50 6.04
CA LEU A 714 18.27 -24.56 6.54
C LEU A 714 16.86 -25.00 6.12
N ARG A 715 15.91 -24.84 7.05
CA ARG A 715 14.47 -25.05 6.87
C ARG A 715 13.72 -23.79 7.29
N PHE A 716 12.45 -23.67 6.92
CA PHE A 716 11.62 -22.52 7.31
C PHE A 716 11.12 -22.63 8.77
N GLU A 717 12.04 -22.83 9.68
CA GLU A 717 11.82 -22.92 11.12
C GLU A 717 12.88 -22.10 11.85
N ILE A 718 12.57 -21.69 13.07
CA ILE A 718 13.52 -21.04 13.97
C ILE A 718 13.35 -21.58 15.37
N THR A 719 14.47 -21.96 16.00
CA THR A 719 14.48 -22.30 17.43
C THR A 719 14.65 -21.01 18.22
N ASP A 720 13.69 -20.70 19.07
CA ASP A 720 13.76 -19.56 19.96
C ASP A 720 14.71 -19.85 21.12
N ASN A 721 15.72 -19.01 21.31
CA ASN A 721 16.75 -19.23 22.32
C ASN A 721 16.20 -19.17 23.76
N GLU A 722 15.09 -18.45 23.98
CA GLU A 722 14.48 -18.28 25.31
C GLU A 722 13.53 -19.42 25.63
N SER A 723 12.53 -19.67 24.76
CA SER A 723 11.56 -20.73 24.99
C SER A 723 12.08 -22.13 24.64
N LEU A 724 13.19 -22.23 23.93
CA LEU A 724 13.76 -23.45 23.34
C LEU A 724 12.78 -24.19 22.42
N GLN A 725 11.70 -23.52 22.00
CA GLN A 725 10.71 -24.06 21.09
C GLN A 725 11.10 -23.74 19.66
N THR A 726 10.94 -24.74 18.78
CA THR A 726 11.08 -24.53 17.35
C THR A 726 9.73 -24.12 16.79
N VAL A 727 9.73 -22.97 16.10
CA VAL A 727 8.54 -22.37 15.54
C VAL A 727 8.65 -22.37 14.03
N ASP A 728 7.60 -22.87 13.39
CA ASP A 728 7.40 -22.77 11.95
C ASP A 728 7.27 -21.29 11.53
N LEU A 729 8.15 -20.85 10.63
CA LEU A 729 8.13 -19.51 10.05
C LEU A 729 6.99 -19.36 9.03
N ILE A 730 6.69 -20.44 8.32
CA ILE A 730 5.56 -20.58 7.38
C ILE A 730 4.81 -21.89 7.72
N PRO A 731 3.58 -22.10 7.23
CA PRO A 731 2.88 -23.38 7.42
C PRO A 731 3.71 -24.56 6.89
N SER A 732 3.92 -25.59 7.72
CA SER A 732 4.79 -26.75 7.40
C SER A 732 6.24 -26.32 7.10
N GLY A 733 6.73 -25.37 7.88
CA GLY A 733 8.04 -24.75 7.71
C GLY A 733 9.19 -25.71 7.99
N ALA A 734 9.05 -26.55 9.03
CA ALA A 734 9.96 -27.64 9.34
C ALA A 734 10.16 -28.61 8.17
N ASP A 735 9.14 -28.85 7.34
CA ASP A 735 9.26 -29.75 6.17
C ASP A 735 9.84 -29.05 4.92
N THR A 736 9.89 -27.72 4.92
CA THR A 736 10.28 -26.91 3.75
C THR A 736 11.75 -26.51 3.83
N ALA A 737 12.59 -27.08 2.96
CA ALA A 737 14.00 -26.71 2.85
C ALA A 737 14.19 -25.34 2.16
N VAL A 738 15.18 -24.58 2.63
CA VAL A 738 15.61 -23.34 1.97
C VAL A 738 16.43 -23.71 0.73
N THR A 739 16.12 -23.06 -0.39
CA THR A 739 16.71 -23.27 -1.70
C THR A 739 16.96 -21.91 -2.36
N LYS A 740 17.70 -21.89 -3.47
CA LYS A 740 18.01 -20.63 -4.17
C LYS A 740 16.76 -19.89 -4.66
N THR A 741 15.68 -20.62 -4.96
CA THR A 741 14.43 -20.03 -5.47
C THR A 741 13.55 -19.45 -4.36
N ASN A 742 13.69 -19.90 -3.11
CA ASN A 742 12.87 -19.45 -1.98
C ASN A 742 13.66 -18.73 -0.87
N VAL A 743 14.99 -18.55 -1.01
CA VAL A 743 15.85 -17.90 0.01
C VAL A 743 15.36 -16.51 0.41
N LEU A 744 14.84 -15.71 -0.53
CA LEU A 744 14.29 -14.39 -0.22
C LEU A 744 13.06 -14.48 0.69
N GLN A 745 12.19 -15.47 0.46
CA GLN A 745 11.03 -15.72 1.31
C GLN A 745 11.46 -16.15 2.72
N TYR A 746 12.53 -16.95 2.83
CA TYR A 746 13.11 -17.33 4.12
C TYR A 746 13.61 -16.11 4.90
N LEU A 747 14.38 -15.23 4.26
CA LEU A 747 14.85 -13.97 4.85
C LEU A 747 13.70 -13.11 5.40
N LEU A 748 12.66 -12.91 4.58
CA LEU A 748 11.48 -12.14 4.98
C LEU A 748 10.74 -12.80 6.15
N ALA A 749 10.63 -14.13 6.15
CA ALA A 749 9.97 -14.87 7.22
C ALA A 749 10.74 -14.83 8.55
N VAL A 750 12.08 -14.88 8.51
CA VAL A 750 12.93 -14.69 9.69
C VAL A 750 12.79 -13.28 10.25
N ALA A 751 12.87 -12.25 9.40
CA ALA A 751 12.71 -10.86 9.81
C ALA A 751 11.31 -10.60 10.41
N ASP A 752 10.27 -11.12 9.78
CA ASP A 752 8.90 -11.03 10.30
C ASP A 752 8.76 -11.68 11.67
N TYR A 753 9.31 -12.88 11.85
CA TYR A 753 9.27 -13.56 13.14
C TYR A 753 9.98 -12.74 14.24
N LYS A 754 11.22 -12.32 14.00
CA LYS A 754 12.05 -11.60 14.98
C LYS A 754 11.48 -10.22 15.32
N LEU A 755 11.13 -9.42 14.32
CA LEU A 755 10.76 -8.01 14.52
C LEU A 755 9.27 -7.79 14.75
N ASN A 756 8.40 -8.64 14.20
CA ASN A 756 6.95 -8.38 14.16
C ASN A 756 6.17 -9.35 15.03
N ARG A 757 6.43 -10.66 14.93
CA ARG A 757 5.68 -11.68 15.70
C ARG A 757 6.15 -11.72 17.16
N LYS A 758 7.46 -11.85 17.40
CA LYS A 758 8.03 -12.03 18.74
C LYS A 758 7.84 -10.78 19.62
N LEU A 759 8.15 -9.60 19.09
CA LEU A 759 8.08 -8.33 19.82
C LEU A 759 6.68 -7.71 19.90
N ARG A 760 5.66 -8.34 19.31
CA ARG A 760 4.33 -7.75 19.08
C ARG A 760 3.68 -7.23 20.36
N LEU A 761 3.60 -8.08 21.38
CA LEU A 761 2.83 -7.79 22.59
C LEU A 761 3.49 -6.68 23.40
N GLY A 762 4.80 -6.77 23.63
CA GLY A 762 5.56 -5.75 24.36
C GLY A 762 5.51 -4.39 23.67
N THR A 763 5.87 -4.35 22.39
CA THR A 763 5.82 -3.12 21.56
C THR A 763 4.46 -2.47 21.66
N ARG A 764 3.40 -3.24 21.44
CA ARG A 764 2.05 -2.69 21.38
C ARG A 764 1.54 -2.21 22.74
N SER A 765 1.86 -2.91 23.83
CA SER A 765 1.49 -2.44 25.18
C SER A 765 2.14 -1.09 25.48
N PHE A 766 3.44 -0.97 25.15
CA PHE A 766 4.17 0.27 25.30
C PHE A 766 3.58 1.41 24.45
N THR A 767 3.35 1.16 23.15
CA THR A 767 2.76 2.15 22.23
C THR A 767 1.37 2.60 22.69
N GLY A 768 0.56 1.69 23.26
CA GLY A 768 -0.77 2.05 23.76
C GLY A 768 -0.74 3.00 24.93
N GLY A 769 0.16 2.78 25.89
CA GLY A 769 0.39 3.74 26.97
C GLY A 769 0.88 5.10 26.46
N LEU A 770 1.81 5.11 25.50
CA LEU A 770 2.28 6.33 24.86
C LEU A 770 1.11 7.13 24.27
N TYR A 771 0.21 6.46 23.54
CA TYR A 771 -0.92 7.11 22.88
C TYR A 771 -2.08 7.48 23.80
N THR A 772 -2.09 7.01 25.06
CA THR A 772 -2.97 7.58 26.09
C THR A 772 -2.61 9.03 26.38
N ILE A 773 -1.33 9.38 26.28
CA ILE A 773 -0.85 10.74 26.58
C ILE A 773 -0.69 11.57 25.30
N VAL A 774 -0.02 11.03 24.29
CA VAL A 774 0.31 11.74 23.05
C VAL A 774 -0.41 11.09 21.86
N PRO A 775 -1.41 11.74 21.25
CA PRO A 775 -2.09 11.21 20.08
C PRO A 775 -1.12 10.85 18.93
N PRO A 776 -1.38 9.76 18.19
CA PRO A 776 -0.46 9.26 17.17
C PRO A 776 -0.16 10.27 16.06
N HIS A 777 -1.15 11.03 15.59
CA HIS A 777 -0.98 12.00 14.52
C HIS A 777 -0.04 13.15 14.89
N TRP A 778 0.22 13.37 16.19
CA TRP A 778 1.21 14.35 16.65
C TRP A 778 2.63 13.86 16.36
N LEU A 779 2.87 12.55 16.46
CA LEU A 779 4.18 11.94 16.25
C LEU A 779 4.43 11.58 14.78
N GLU A 780 3.39 11.30 13.98
CA GLU A 780 3.50 10.98 12.54
C GLU A 780 4.13 12.09 11.68
N MET A 781 4.32 13.28 12.23
CA MET A 781 5.06 14.37 11.59
C MET A 781 6.58 14.12 11.58
N PHE A 782 7.10 13.20 12.39
CA PHE A 782 8.53 13.00 12.64
C PHE A 782 9.05 11.66 12.09
N SER A 783 10.34 11.61 11.76
CA SER A 783 11.08 10.37 11.52
C SER A 783 11.53 9.72 12.84
N SER A 784 12.02 8.47 12.80
CA SER A 784 12.53 7.77 13.99
C SER A 784 13.65 8.53 14.69
N ILE A 785 14.57 9.10 13.92
CA ILE A 785 15.70 9.87 14.44
C ILE A 785 15.23 11.17 15.08
N GLU A 786 14.26 11.85 14.47
CA GLU A 786 13.65 13.05 15.02
C GLU A 786 12.84 12.76 16.29
N LEU A 787 12.17 11.61 16.36
CA LEU A 787 11.52 11.16 17.58
C LEU A 787 12.55 10.89 18.69
N GLN A 788 13.68 10.25 18.38
CA GLN A 788 14.77 10.08 19.34
C GLN A 788 15.31 11.43 19.84
N MET A 789 15.39 12.43 18.96
CA MET A 789 15.76 13.79 19.31
C MET A 789 14.74 14.44 20.25
N LEU A 790 13.44 14.22 20.05
CA LEU A 790 12.38 14.69 20.96
C LEU A 790 12.45 14.04 22.34
N ILE A 791 12.87 12.77 22.41
CA ILE A 791 12.95 11.99 23.66
C ILE A 791 14.17 12.39 24.48
N SER A 792 15.34 12.54 23.85
CA SER A 792 16.62 12.63 24.56
C SER A 792 17.44 13.86 24.26
N GLY A 793 16.97 14.74 23.37
CA GLY A 793 17.66 15.95 22.97
C GLY A 793 18.52 15.79 21.72
N GLY A 794 18.99 16.92 21.20
CA GLY A 794 19.70 17.00 19.92
C GLY A 794 21.21 16.76 19.99
N GLY A 795 21.84 16.62 18.82
CA GLY A 795 23.29 16.71 18.62
C GLY A 795 24.11 15.48 19.03
N LYS A 796 25.32 15.37 18.45
CA LYS A 796 26.36 14.48 18.96
C LYS A 796 27.24 15.15 20.01
N ASP A 797 27.25 16.48 20.04
CA ASP A 797 28.07 17.31 20.93
C ASP A 797 27.29 18.56 21.37
N ILE A 798 27.79 19.24 22.40
CA ILE A 798 27.17 20.41 23.01
C ILE A 798 27.63 21.70 22.31
N ASP A 799 26.68 22.53 21.89
CA ASP A 799 26.97 23.90 21.46
C ASP A 799 27.29 24.78 22.67
N LEU A 800 28.58 24.92 22.96
CA LEU A 800 29.08 25.75 24.06
C LEU A 800 28.76 27.24 23.86
N THR A 801 28.62 27.70 22.61
CA THR A 801 28.31 29.10 22.31
C THR A 801 26.88 29.41 22.73
N ASP A 802 25.95 28.50 22.41
CA ASP A 802 24.55 28.62 22.82
C ASP A 802 24.38 28.48 24.34
N LEU A 803 25.10 27.53 24.97
CA LEU A 803 25.09 27.37 26.43
C LEU A 803 25.59 28.63 27.14
N HIS A 804 26.75 29.17 26.72
CA HIS A 804 27.32 30.38 27.29
C HIS A 804 26.37 31.57 27.15
N LYS A 805 25.76 31.76 25.98
CA LYS A 805 24.85 32.88 25.70
C LYS A 805 23.61 32.90 26.59
N HIS A 806 23.16 31.73 27.05
CA HIS A 806 21.94 31.57 27.84
C HIS A 806 22.21 31.14 29.29
N THR A 807 23.39 31.47 29.82
CA THR A 807 23.76 31.22 31.22
C THR A 807 23.46 32.44 32.10
N GLU A 808 22.82 32.21 33.25
CA GLU A 808 22.60 33.22 34.28
C GLU A 808 23.66 33.12 35.39
N TYR A 809 24.26 34.25 35.79
CA TYR A 809 25.26 34.28 36.86
C TYR A 809 24.65 34.89 38.13
N GLY A 810 24.83 34.22 39.27
CA GLY A 810 24.45 34.75 40.58
C GLY A 810 25.68 34.85 41.50
N ASP A 811 25.94 36.03 42.04
CA ASP A 811 27.13 36.33 42.85
C ASP A 811 28.48 36.06 42.11
N TYR A 812 28.41 35.97 40.79
CA TYR A 812 29.52 35.95 39.82
C TYR A 812 29.20 36.92 38.67
N SER A 813 30.23 37.37 37.98
CA SER A 813 30.18 38.08 36.70
C SER A 813 30.92 37.30 35.61
N GLU A 814 30.56 37.50 34.34
CA GLU A 814 31.32 36.93 33.20
C GLU A 814 32.80 37.34 33.18
N GLN A 815 33.16 38.43 33.88
CA GLN A 815 34.52 38.92 33.92
C GLN A 815 35.39 38.25 34.99
N ASP A 816 34.79 37.49 35.90
CA ASP A 816 35.49 36.85 36.99
C ASP A 816 36.40 35.73 36.47
N GLN A 817 37.59 35.62 37.06
CA GLN A 817 38.62 34.68 36.58
C GLN A 817 38.13 33.23 36.61
N THR A 818 37.45 32.82 37.68
CA THR A 818 36.87 31.47 37.82
C THR A 818 35.85 31.16 36.71
N ILE A 819 35.06 32.14 36.26
CA ILE A 819 34.09 31.97 35.16
C ILE A 819 34.79 31.87 33.80
N LYS A 820 35.82 32.71 33.55
CA LYS A 820 36.65 32.62 32.34
C LYS A 820 37.36 31.27 32.24
N ASP A 821 37.93 30.81 33.34
CA ASP A 821 38.58 29.50 33.41
C ASP A 821 37.58 28.37 33.22
N PHE A 822 36.38 28.45 33.81
CA PHE A 822 35.30 27.48 33.62
C PHE A 822 34.94 27.28 32.15
N TRP A 823 34.66 28.35 31.40
CA TRP A 823 34.32 28.25 29.98
C TRP A 823 35.47 27.75 29.14
N SER A 824 36.70 28.19 29.44
CA SER A 824 37.86 27.69 28.72
C SER A 824 38.12 26.20 29.00
N ILE A 825 37.82 25.71 30.20
CA ILE A 825 37.92 24.27 30.54
C ILE A 825 36.86 23.47 29.78
N LEU A 826 35.62 23.94 29.69
CA LEU A 826 34.58 23.27 28.91
C LEU A 826 34.91 23.21 27.40
N ALA A 827 35.59 24.24 26.88
CA ALA A 827 36.10 24.23 25.50
C ALA A 827 37.23 23.20 25.30
N ASP A 828 38.06 22.96 26.32
CA ASP A 828 39.13 21.95 26.31
C ASP A 828 38.62 20.51 26.50
N PHE A 829 37.41 20.32 27.06
CA PHE A 829 36.82 19.00 27.23
C PHE A 829 36.60 18.32 25.88
N ASP A 830 36.62 16.98 25.85
CA ASP A 830 36.11 16.27 24.70
C ASP A 830 34.57 16.28 24.70
N SER A 831 33.97 15.70 23.65
CA SER A 831 32.51 15.66 23.56
C SER A 831 31.89 14.84 24.70
N GLN A 832 32.53 13.77 25.16
CA GLN A 832 32.01 12.92 26.24
C GLN A 832 31.97 13.66 27.57
N ASP A 833 33.02 14.39 27.90
CA ASP A 833 33.09 15.18 29.12
C ASP A 833 32.16 16.38 29.10
N ARG A 834 31.90 16.99 27.92
CA ARG A 834 30.83 17.99 27.76
C ARG A 834 29.44 17.41 28.01
N LEU A 835 29.14 16.23 27.47
CA LEU A 835 27.87 15.53 27.70
C LEU A 835 27.70 15.18 29.18
N LYS A 836 28.75 14.69 29.86
CA LYS A 836 28.75 14.44 31.31
C LYS A 836 28.50 15.71 32.10
N PHE A 837 29.09 16.83 31.71
CA PHE A 837 28.85 18.12 32.35
C PHE A 837 27.38 18.55 32.22
N VAL A 838 26.81 18.49 31.01
CA VAL A 838 25.40 18.84 30.80
C VAL A 838 24.48 17.90 31.58
N LYS A 839 24.79 16.59 31.64
CA LYS A 839 24.09 15.62 32.50
C LYS A 839 24.20 15.99 33.97
N PHE A 840 25.39 16.39 34.43
CA PHE A 840 25.63 16.78 35.81
C PHE A 840 24.79 17.98 36.25
N VAL A 841 24.55 18.95 35.35
CA VAL A 841 23.78 20.18 35.69
C VAL A 841 22.31 20.13 35.27
N THR A 842 21.90 19.24 34.37
CA THR A 842 20.52 19.17 33.84
C THR A 842 19.82 17.82 34.00
N SER A 843 20.51 16.80 34.52
CA SER A 843 20.12 15.37 34.57
C SER A 843 20.09 14.65 33.21
N VAL A 844 20.28 15.33 32.09
CA VAL A 844 20.23 14.75 30.74
C VAL A 844 21.50 15.14 29.98
N PRO A 845 22.13 14.22 29.22
CA PRO A 845 23.42 14.53 28.60
C PRO A 845 23.35 15.48 27.41
N ARG A 846 22.16 15.82 26.88
CA ARG A 846 22.00 16.60 25.65
C ARG A 846 21.20 17.87 25.84
N ALA A 847 21.44 18.84 24.96
CA ALA A 847 20.72 20.10 24.94
C ALA A 847 19.25 19.91 24.47
N PRO A 848 18.31 20.75 24.96
CA PRO A 848 16.98 20.85 24.38
C PRO A 848 17.04 21.19 22.89
N LEU A 849 16.04 20.75 22.13
CA LEU A 849 16.01 20.95 20.67
C LEU A 849 16.01 22.41 20.24
N GLN A 850 15.43 23.28 21.05
CA GLN A 850 15.38 24.71 20.79
C GLN A 850 16.60 25.47 21.34
N GLY A 851 17.66 24.74 21.76
CA GLY A 851 18.85 25.27 22.42
C GLY A 851 18.66 25.45 23.93
N PHE A 852 19.72 25.91 24.59
CA PHE A 852 19.75 26.14 26.04
C PHE A 852 18.81 27.25 26.52
N ARG A 853 18.37 28.13 25.61
CA ARG A 853 17.31 29.12 25.88
C ARG A 853 15.97 28.53 26.31
N ALA A 854 15.72 27.26 25.97
CA ALA A 854 14.48 26.58 26.30
C ALA A 854 14.51 25.88 27.67
N LEU A 855 15.65 25.91 28.37
CA LEU A 855 15.70 25.46 29.75
C LEU A 855 14.84 26.39 30.62
N ASN A 856 13.99 25.78 31.45
CA ASN A 856 13.19 26.52 32.42
C ASN A 856 13.34 25.88 33.81
N PRO A 857 14.00 26.55 34.77
CA PRO A 857 14.73 27.82 34.62
C PRO A 857 15.97 27.68 33.72
N LEU A 858 16.54 28.80 33.26
CA LEU A 858 17.78 28.81 32.48
C LEU A 858 18.95 28.19 33.26
N PHE A 859 20.01 27.80 32.56
CA PHE A 859 21.22 27.29 33.21
C PHE A 859 21.86 28.40 34.04
N GLY A 860 22.04 28.15 35.33
CA GLY A 860 22.59 29.13 36.28
C GLY A 860 23.95 28.71 36.83
N ILE A 861 24.85 29.67 37.06
CA ILE A 861 26.09 29.47 37.83
C ILE A 861 26.07 30.40 39.04
N ARG A 862 26.16 29.83 40.24
CA ARG A 862 26.20 30.59 41.50
C ARG A 862 27.50 30.39 42.27
N ASN A 863 27.98 31.46 42.88
CA ASN A 863 29.13 31.41 43.77
C ASN A 863 28.82 30.61 45.04
N ALA A 864 29.62 29.56 45.29
CA ALA A 864 29.47 28.69 46.45
C ALA A 864 30.42 29.03 47.62
N GLY A 865 31.07 30.20 47.56
CA GLY A 865 32.04 30.69 48.53
C GLY A 865 33.50 30.47 48.10
N SER A 866 34.43 30.93 48.93
CA SER A 866 35.88 30.91 48.69
C SER A 866 36.59 29.63 49.16
N ASP A 867 35.85 28.66 49.70
CA ASP A 867 36.44 27.39 50.13
C ASP A 867 36.72 26.48 48.92
N VAL A 868 37.97 26.54 48.46
CA VAL A 868 38.50 25.79 47.31
C VAL A 868 38.64 24.27 47.55
N THR A 869 38.38 23.79 48.78
CA THR A 869 38.43 22.35 49.07
C THR A 869 37.16 21.63 48.62
N ARG A 870 36.02 22.34 48.63
CA ARG A 870 34.70 21.83 48.23
C ARG A 870 34.70 21.44 46.74
N LEU A 871 33.81 20.54 46.37
CA LEU A 871 33.55 20.21 44.98
C LEU A 871 32.46 21.14 44.41
N PRO A 872 32.44 21.38 43.09
CA PRO A 872 31.25 21.94 42.45
C PRO A 872 30.08 21.00 42.69
N THR A 873 28.91 21.56 43.02
CA THR A 873 27.67 20.78 43.20
C THR A 873 26.61 21.31 42.24
N ALA A 874 25.65 20.45 41.88
CA ALA A 874 24.56 20.84 40.99
C ALA A 874 23.21 20.71 41.69
N SER A 875 22.25 21.51 41.26
CA SER A 875 20.83 21.34 41.56
C SER A 875 20.11 21.21 40.23
N THR A 876 20.09 19.97 39.71
CA THR A 876 19.60 19.63 38.36
C THR A 876 18.11 19.93 38.16
N CYS A 877 17.35 19.92 39.26
CA CYS A 877 15.94 20.29 39.33
C CYS A 877 15.69 21.76 38.90
N VAL A 878 16.70 22.63 39.01
CA VAL A 878 16.64 24.05 38.63
C VAL A 878 17.83 24.45 37.74
N ASN A 879 18.45 23.48 37.06
CA ASN A 879 19.57 23.68 36.13
C ASN A 879 20.70 24.58 36.70
N LEU A 880 21.07 24.39 37.97
CA LEU A 880 21.99 25.30 38.68
C LEU A 880 23.31 24.62 39.05
N LEU A 881 24.43 25.22 38.66
CA LEU A 881 25.78 24.88 39.11
C LEU A 881 26.19 25.80 40.29
N LYS A 882 26.52 25.21 41.42
CA LYS A 882 27.13 25.90 42.57
C LYS A 882 28.64 25.71 42.47
N LEU A 883 29.34 26.79 42.11
CA LEU A 883 30.76 26.77 41.78
C LEU A 883 31.57 27.56 42.83
N PRO A 884 32.45 26.91 43.62
CA PRO A 884 33.39 27.61 44.49
C PRO A 884 34.35 28.51 43.71
N ASP A 885 34.82 29.58 44.33
CA ASP A 885 35.71 30.55 43.69
C ASP A 885 37.17 30.07 43.72
N TYR A 886 37.53 29.18 42.79
CA TYR A 886 38.84 28.51 42.80
C TYR A 886 40.02 29.41 42.42
N GLN A 887 39.82 30.43 41.56
CA GLN A 887 40.86 31.35 41.08
C GLN A 887 42.12 30.65 40.50
N ASN A 888 42.03 29.36 40.20
CA ASN A 888 43.10 28.52 39.67
C ASN A 888 42.48 27.51 38.67
N ARG A 889 42.82 27.66 37.39
CA ARG A 889 42.32 26.85 36.28
C ARG A 889 42.57 25.34 36.47
N GLU A 890 43.76 24.93 36.89
CA GLU A 890 44.11 23.51 37.02
C GLU A 890 43.33 22.83 38.14
N LEU A 891 43.19 23.53 39.27
CA LEU A 891 42.39 23.06 40.40
C LEU A 891 40.91 22.96 40.02
N LEU A 892 40.36 24.00 39.37
CA LEU A 892 39.00 24.01 38.87
C LEU A 892 38.76 22.85 37.89
N LYS A 893 39.66 22.63 36.92
CA LYS A 893 39.55 21.53 35.95
C LYS A 893 39.50 20.17 36.64
N THR A 894 40.41 19.95 37.59
CA THR A 894 40.50 18.68 38.33
C THR A 894 39.24 18.43 39.16
N LYS A 895 38.76 19.45 39.89
CA LYS A 895 37.58 19.37 40.75
C LYS A 895 36.29 19.23 39.95
N LEU A 896 36.15 19.95 38.84
CA LEU A 896 35.00 19.87 37.95
C LEU A 896 34.94 18.49 37.28
N LEU A 897 36.06 18.00 36.71
CA LEU A 897 36.12 16.69 36.07
C LEU A 897 35.78 15.56 37.07
N TYR A 898 36.28 15.67 38.31
CA TYR A 898 35.93 14.75 39.38
C TYR A 898 34.42 14.79 39.70
N ALA A 899 33.85 15.99 39.87
CA ALA A 899 32.43 16.14 40.21
C ALA A 899 31.48 15.60 39.13
N ILE A 900 31.76 15.88 37.85
CA ILE A 900 30.92 15.38 36.74
C ILE A 900 31.07 13.87 36.53
N THR A 901 32.22 13.29 36.88
CA THR A 901 32.48 11.84 36.72
C THR A 901 31.92 11.03 37.89
N ALA A 902 31.98 11.58 39.11
CA ALA A 902 31.47 10.94 40.32
C ALA A 902 29.95 11.05 40.46
N GLU A 903 29.26 11.78 39.56
CA GLU A 903 27.82 12.05 39.58
C GLU A 903 27.29 12.45 40.98
N ALA A 904 28.06 13.26 41.72
CA ALA A 904 27.70 13.67 43.08
C ALA A 904 26.52 14.67 43.04
N ARG A 905 25.28 14.15 43.05
CA ARG A 905 24.07 14.95 42.81
C ARG A 905 23.47 15.55 44.08
N PHE A 906 23.56 14.93 45.26
CA PHE A 906 23.04 15.51 46.52
C PHE A 906 23.74 15.09 47.82
N ASP A 907 24.47 13.97 47.87
CA ASP A 907 24.85 13.33 49.17
C ASP A 907 26.08 13.91 49.89
N LEU A 908 26.66 15.02 49.43
CA LEU A 908 27.91 15.57 49.98
C LEU A 908 27.87 17.08 50.27
N SER A 909 26.68 17.68 50.38
CA SER A 909 26.54 19.09 50.79
C SER A 909 26.65 19.30 52.28
#